data_AF-A0A1H8R8J7-F1
#
_entry.id   AF-A0A1H8R8J7-F1
#
_cell.length_a   1.000
_cell.length_b   1.000
_cell.length_c   1.000
_cell.angle_alpha   90.00
_cell.angle_beta   90.00
_cell.angle_gamma   90.00
#
_symmetry.space_group_name_H-M   'P 1'
#
loop_
_entity.id
_entity.type
_entity.pdbx_description
1 polymer ?
#
loop_
_entity_poly.entity_id
_entity_poly.type
_entity_poly.pdbx_seq_one_letter_code
_entity_poly.pdbx_strand_id
1 'polypeptide(L)'
;MSKTLPVTVFAFSLVLTGLLSQVVQAEVKTWSNSDSFWNIDSNWSPVGVPSLPDDVMVSPYGGVDTVLRFDSFTGAQFANSLVVNSDAANTIDFLQTGGNLAISHNEIVGLGSFGSTGKGSYTLNGGTNAAESLILGGGFGSNGSFNQNGGMNRVSGLAIGSGAVATGKYILNSGSLWADSEYFGTTTSRYDPYGPGNGIFIQNGGIHTVNGELGMSAGTYTLGAGSLLTHSEVLGSGGSESGYGDFTQSGGMHTVITDLVVGGNSGIFDTATGHYRLSAGSLLAGSEHIGEGVYNSSGSIIQSGGSNTVSGILSIGNGIAIFAESSRGRYSLSAGSLSVGSEDIGYGGTFIQNGGTHSVKQELTIGKLIGSGTYNLNAGSLSTGSEFIASGNCCVIPAGSFNQTGGTHTVSGLVTNHGAYNLSGGAFVAGAIDNSGTITQTGGTMTVNGNVINAASGKIEIANSPAIFTGDVVNNGQFKTTHTTVTFSGTYTENGSYISDPSINNFTNLIIGTSGYLVGGTGDEWHITGSFENHSLQNTLWNTANAGLFFDGGGLKSLYLAGIDEGASPFGFTNNFAFGSLFLAQGAELNILDGNATPGAAMYVEQLNLAGGVSQLSSIHSDYNIYYNPALAGNAYLLGKTYALDGGGLLMAAVPEPETYAMLLAGLSVLGFAIRRREQNRKRLNRFD
;
A
#
# COMPACT_ATOMS: atom_id res chain seq x y z
N MET A 1 75.36 77.92 16.98
CA MET A 1 74.34 78.65 16.19
C MET A 1 73.03 77.87 16.26
N SER A 2 72.02 78.46 16.91
CA SER A 2 70.55 78.31 16.74
C SER A 2 70.05 77.12 15.90
N LYS A 3 69.13 76.23 16.33
CA LYS A 3 68.01 76.38 17.29
C LYS A 3 67.56 74.99 17.80
N THR A 4 67.30 74.88 19.09
CA THR A 4 66.77 73.72 19.82
C THR A 4 65.23 73.69 19.79
N LEU A 5 64.66 72.51 19.60
CA LEU A 5 63.22 72.19 19.75
C LEU A 5 62.90 71.85 21.21
N PRO A 6 61.75 72.26 21.75
CA PRO A 6 61.11 71.54 22.85
C PRO A 6 59.68 71.09 22.50
N VAL A 7 59.42 69.83 22.85
CA VAL A 7 58.10 69.18 22.87
C VAL A 7 57.22 69.88 23.90
N THR A 8 55.98 70.20 23.52
CA THR A 8 54.93 70.73 24.43
C THR A 8 53.73 69.79 24.41
N VAL A 9 53.38 69.29 25.59
CA VAL A 9 52.22 68.42 25.86
C VAL A 9 50.96 69.29 25.94
N PHE A 10 49.96 69.01 25.12
CA PHE A 10 48.61 69.59 25.23
C PHE A 10 47.71 68.65 26.03
N ALA A 11 47.24 69.11 27.20
CA ALA A 11 46.15 68.48 27.93
C ALA A 11 44.82 69.08 27.49
N PHE A 12 43.96 68.25 26.90
CA PHE A 12 42.57 68.58 26.59
C PHE A 12 41.72 68.52 27.88
N SER A 13 40.96 69.57 28.16
CA SER A 13 39.87 69.55 29.14
C SER A 13 38.60 69.12 28.43
N LEU A 14 38.08 67.96 28.83
CA LEU A 14 36.82 67.37 28.36
C LEU A 14 35.67 68.00 29.16
N VAL A 15 34.85 68.84 28.52
CA VAL A 15 33.58 69.31 29.10
C VAL A 15 32.53 68.22 28.84
N LEU A 16 32.25 67.43 29.87
CA LEU A 16 31.19 66.44 29.91
C LEU A 16 29.86 67.14 30.21
N THR A 17 29.11 67.54 29.19
CA THR A 17 27.68 67.85 29.36
C THR A 17 26.92 66.53 29.42
N GLY A 18 26.39 66.21 30.60
CA GLY A 18 25.59 65.01 30.83
C GLY A 18 24.34 64.99 29.96
N LEU A 19 24.35 64.14 28.93
CA LEU A 19 23.12 63.47 28.53
C LEU A 19 22.79 62.50 29.65
N LEU A 20 21.79 62.85 30.46
CA LEU A 20 21.05 61.86 31.22
C LEU A 20 20.46 60.87 30.20
N SER A 21 21.09 59.70 30.03
CA SER A 21 20.34 58.52 29.61
C SER A 21 19.28 58.30 30.68
N GLN A 22 18.06 58.77 30.44
CA GLN A 22 16.90 58.21 31.11
C GLN A 22 16.93 56.73 30.77
N VAL A 23 17.20 55.92 31.79
CA VAL A 23 16.90 54.49 31.76
C VAL A 23 15.40 54.42 31.46
N VAL A 24 15.03 53.94 30.27
CA VAL A 24 13.63 53.64 29.98
C VAL A 24 13.26 52.52 30.94
N GLN A 25 12.53 52.85 32.00
CA GLN A 25 12.06 51.86 32.96
C GLN A 25 10.95 51.06 32.31
N ALA A 26 11.05 49.74 32.38
CA ALA A 26 9.96 48.83 32.05
C ALA A 26 8.81 49.06 33.04
N GLU A 27 7.63 49.39 32.54
CA GLU A 27 6.39 49.48 33.31
C GLU A 27 5.38 48.41 32.89
N VAL A 28 4.47 48.04 33.78
CA VAL A 28 3.25 47.31 33.41
C VAL A 28 2.17 48.32 33.04
N LYS A 29 1.79 48.39 31.76
CA LYS A 29 0.74 49.27 31.24
C LYS A 29 -0.60 48.54 31.19
N THR A 30 -1.56 49.01 31.98
CA THR A 30 -2.93 48.47 31.98
C THR A 30 -3.87 49.36 31.19
N TRP A 31 -4.75 48.75 30.38
CA TRP A 31 -5.78 49.44 29.63
C TRP A 31 -6.88 49.99 30.56
N SER A 32 -7.26 51.25 30.38
CA SER A 32 -8.18 51.97 31.29
C SER A 32 -9.38 52.62 30.60
N ASN A 33 -9.78 52.10 29.42
CA ASN A 33 -10.91 52.62 28.63
C ASN A 33 -11.82 51.48 28.14
N SER A 34 -13.09 51.75 27.83
CA SER A 34 -14.00 50.74 27.28
C SER A 34 -14.02 50.71 25.74
N ASP A 35 -13.78 51.83 25.04
CA ASP A 35 -13.66 51.83 23.57
C ASP A 35 -12.80 53.02 23.13
N SER A 36 -11.56 52.74 22.74
CA SER A 36 -10.63 53.79 22.29
C SER A 36 -9.40 53.22 21.57
N PHE A 37 -8.47 54.11 21.19
CA PHE A 37 -7.28 53.77 20.42
C PHE A 37 -6.03 53.61 21.30
N TRP A 38 -5.14 52.69 20.91
CA TRP A 38 -3.87 52.39 21.59
C TRP A 38 -2.96 53.61 21.76
N ASN A 39 -2.90 54.50 20.76
CA ASN A 39 -1.97 55.64 20.75
C ASN A 39 -2.40 56.84 21.61
N ILE A 40 -3.48 56.72 22.39
CA ILE A 40 -3.93 57.76 23.31
C ILE A 40 -3.33 57.48 24.70
N ASP A 41 -2.48 58.38 25.18
CA ASP A 41 -1.71 58.23 26.43
C ASP A 41 -2.59 58.05 27.68
N SER A 42 -3.73 58.75 27.75
CA SER A 42 -4.66 58.72 28.89
C SER A 42 -5.44 57.41 29.02
N ASN A 43 -5.38 56.53 28.01
CA ASN A 43 -6.01 55.21 28.06
C ASN A 43 -5.15 54.13 28.73
N TRP A 44 -3.96 54.51 29.21
CA TRP A 44 -3.03 53.62 29.87
C TRP A 44 -2.79 54.04 31.31
N SER A 45 -2.59 53.05 32.18
CA SER A 45 -2.19 53.25 33.56
C SER A 45 -0.92 52.45 33.86
N PRO A 46 0.19 53.08 34.31
CA PRO A 46 0.39 54.53 34.41
C PRO A 46 0.28 55.25 33.05
N VAL A 47 -0.11 56.53 33.07
CA VAL A 47 -0.32 57.34 31.85
C VAL A 47 0.90 57.31 30.94
N GLY A 48 0.67 57.12 29.65
CA GLY A 48 1.71 57.03 28.62
C GLY A 48 1.52 55.81 27.73
N VAL A 49 1.68 56.01 26.42
CA VAL A 49 1.58 54.93 25.42
C VAL A 49 2.67 53.88 25.70
N PRO A 50 2.35 52.57 25.66
CA PRO A 50 3.34 51.52 25.84
C PRO A 50 4.50 51.62 24.86
N SER A 51 5.68 51.24 25.34
CA SER A 51 6.94 51.23 24.60
C SER A 51 7.64 49.86 24.73
N LEU A 52 8.72 49.63 23.98
CA LEU A 52 9.39 48.33 23.87
C LEU A 52 9.69 47.59 25.19
N PRO A 53 10.13 48.22 26.30
CA PRO A 53 10.38 47.50 27.54
C PRO A 53 9.12 47.24 28.38
N ASP A 54 7.96 47.79 28.00
CA ASP A 54 6.74 47.73 28.81
C ASP A 54 5.94 46.44 28.59
N ASP A 55 5.41 45.88 29.68
CA ASP A 55 4.45 44.78 29.62
C ASP A 55 3.03 45.32 29.55
N VAL A 56 2.23 44.86 28.59
CA VAL A 56 0.89 45.40 28.34
C VAL A 56 -0.19 44.41 28.76
N MET A 57 -1.16 44.88 29.57
CA MET A 57 -2.32 44.10 29.99
C MET A 57 -3.61 44.80 29.58
N VAL A 58 -4.41 44.12 28.77
CA VAL A 58 -5.69 44.61 28.25
C VAL A 58 -6.80 43.71 28.76
N SER A 59 -7.73 44.29 29.52
CA SER A 59 -8.89 43.61 30.10
C SER A 59 -10.13 44.51 30.06
N PRO A 60 -11.34 43.96 30.27
CA PRO A 60 -12.55 44.76 30.29
C PRO A 60 -12.50 45.85 31.36
N TYR A 61 -12.78 47.08 30.97
CA TYR A 61 -12.77 48.24 31.84
C TYR A 61 -14.19 48.65 32.26
N GLY A 62 -14.36 49.07 33.51
CA GLY A 62 -15.64 49.64 33.98
C GLY A 62 -16.80 48.65 34.06
N GLY A 63 -16.56 47.34 33.95
CA GLY A 63 -17.60 46.31 34.04
C GLY A 63 -18.48 46.20 32.79
N VAL A 64 -17.99 46.65 31.64
CA VAL A 64 -18.65 46.53 30.32
C VAL A 64 -17.74 45.83 29.32
N ASP A 65 -18.32 45.37 28.21
CA ASP A 65 -17.52 44.89 27.08
C ASP A 65 -16.60 45.99 26.57
N THR A 66 -15.36 45.62 26.25
CA THR A 66 -14.31 46.57 25.91
C THR A 66 -13.71 46.29 24.54
N VAL A 67 -13.41 47.35 23.79
CA VAL A 67 -12.73 47.30 22.50
C VAL A 67 -11.48 48.16 22.54
N LEU A 68 -10.33 47.57 22.24
CA LEU A 68 -9.10 48.31 21.98
C LEU A 68 -8.92 48.41 20.47
N ARG A 69 -8.81 49.64 19.93
CA ARG A 69 -8.63 49.90 18.50
C ARG A 69 -7.18 50.21 18.16
N PHE A 70 -6.75 49.66 17.03
CA PHE A 70 -5.45 49.92 16.42
C PHE A 70 -5.64 50.10 14.92
N ASP A 71 -5.20 51.22 14.36
CA ASP A 71 -5.41 51.52 12.94
C ASP A 71 -4.17 52.13 12.29
N SER A 72 -4.30 52.55 11.03
CA SER A 72 -3.20 53.19 10.30
C SER A 72 -2.70 54.49 10.93
N PHE A 73 -3.54 55.22 11.66
CA PHE A 73 -3.16 56.45 12.37
C PHE A 73 -2.46 56.17 13.70
N THR A 74 -2.73 55.00 14.32
CA THR A 74 -1.96 54.51 15.47
C THR A 74 -0.47 54.35 15.16
N GLY A 75 -0.12 54.06 13.90
CA GLY A 75 1.26 54.02 13.42
C GLY A 75 2.01 52.77 13.88
N ALA A 76 3.30 52.93 14.19
CA ALA A 76 4.16 51.85 14.69
C ALA A 76 4.22 51.90 16.22
N GLN A 77 3.92 50.77 16.87
CA GLN A 77 3.89 50.63 18.32
C GLN A 77 4.67 49.38 18.76
N PHE A 78 5.24 49.44 19.95
CA PHE A 78 6.12 48.40 20.49
C PHE A 78 5.78 48.10 21.94
N ALA A 79 5.91 46.84 22.35
CA ALA A 79 5.83 46.42 23.74
C ALA A 79 6.69 45.19 23.98
N ASN A 80 7.01 44.92 25.25
CA ASN A 80 7.76 43.74 25.67
C ASN A 80 6.88 42.50 25.57
N SER A 81 5.68 42.58 26.16
CA SER A 81 4.65 41.56 26.11
C SER A 81 3.26 42.20 25.97
N LEU A 82 2.29 41.41 25.51
CA LEU A 82 0.90 41.82 25.42
C LEU A 82 0.01 40.69 25.92
N VAL A 83 -0.88 40.98 26.86
CA VAL A 83 -1.93 40.05 27.32
C VAL A 83 -3.29 40.66 27.07
N VAL A 84 -4.11 40.01 26.23
CA VAL A 84 -5.51 40.35 25.99
C VAL A 84 -6.37 39.30 26.69
N ASN A 85 -6.94 39.66 27.84
CA ASN A 85 -7.65 38.70 28.69
C ASN A 85 -8.81 39.30 29.49
N SER A 86 -9.88 38.53 29.62
CA SER A 86 -11.00 38.76 30.52
C SER A 86 -11.22 37.57 31.44
N ASP A 87 -11.13 37.80 32.75
CA ASP A 87 -11.56 36.87 33.79
C ASP A 87 -13.00 37.14 34.25
N ALA A 88 -13.72 38.05 33.58
CA ALA A 88 -15.07 38.49 33.90
C ALA A 88 -16.10 38.00 32.88
N ALA A 89 -17.38 38.31 33.11
CA ALA A 89 -18.45 38.03 32.15
C ALA A 89 -18.33 38.85 30.85
N ASN A 90 -17.77 40.06 30.96
CA ASN A 90 -17.61 41.00 29.84
C ASN A 90 -16.46 40.59 28.91
N THR A 91 -16.53 40.96 27.64
CA THR A 91 -15.51 40.62 26.63
C THR A 91 -14.45 41.70 26.47
N ILE A 92 -13.31 41.30 25.92
CA ILE A 92 -12.28 42.21 25.42
C ILE A 92 -11.93 41.82 23.98
N ASP A 93 -12.07 42.76 23.05
CA ASP A 93 -11.70 42.63 21.64
C ASP A 93 -10.57 43.61 21.28
N PHE A 94 -9.43 43.09 20.84
CA PHE A 94 -8.38 43.88 20.20
C PHE A 94 -8.67 43.94 18.70
N LEU A 95 -8.94 45.12 18.16
CA LEU A 95 -9.28 45.32 16.75
C LEU A 95 -8.18 46.11 16.02
N GLN A 96 -7.35 45.38 15.26
CA GLN A 96 -6.35 45.96 14.37
C GLN A 96 -6.89 46.08 12.93
N THR A 97 -6.93 47.29 12.39
CA THR A 97 -7.37 47.58 11.01
C THR A 97 -6.26 48.15 10.13
N GLY A 98 -5.11 48.50 10.72
CA GLY A 98 -3.93 49.06 10.05
C GLY A 98 -2.76 49.19 11.02
N GLY A 99 -1.72 49.92 10.62
CA GLY A 99 -0.54 50.19 11.46
C GLY A 99 0.35 48.96 11.72
N ASN A 100 1.39 49.11 12.53
CA ASN A 100 2.37 48.07 12.83
C ASN A 100 2.52 47.88 14.35
N LEU A 101 2.13 46.72 14.87
CA LEU A 101 2.37 46.32 16.25
C LEU A 101 3.51 45.31 16.29
N ALA A 102 4.50 45.54 17.15
CA ALA A 102 5.61 44.62 17.39
C ALA A 102 5.78 44.32 18.88
N ILE A 103 5.57 43.07 19.26
CA ILE A 103 5.74 42.54 20.61
C ILE A 103 7.07 41.77 20.65
N SER A 104 7.98 42.12 21.56
CA SER A 104 9.32 41.51 21.54
C SER A 104 9.35 40.11 22.15
N HIS A 105 8.36 39.73 22.96
CA HIS A 105 8.23 38.40 23.56
C HIS A 105 6.82 37.82 23.31
N ASN A 106 6.06 37.55 24.38
CA ASN A 106 4.77 36.86 24.32
C ASN A 106 3.62 37.84 24.06
N GLU A 107 2.85 37.56 23.02
CA GLU A 107 1.49 38.02 22.83
C GLU A 107 0.53 36.90 23.24
N ILE A 108 -0.27 37.10 24.28
CA ILE A 108 -1.18 36.10 24.83
C ILE A 108 -2.62 36.59 24.68
N VAL A 109 -3.44 35.81 23.99
CA VAL A 109 -4.87 36.05 23.83
C VAL A 109 -5.62 34.95 24.58
N GLY A 110 -6.31 35.32 25.66
CA GLY A 110 -6.93 34.38 26.59
C GLY A 110 -5.88 33.72 27.49
N LEU A 111 -5.81 34.19 28.75
CA LEU A 111 -4.89 33.69 29.77
C LEU A 111 -5.69 33.24 30.99
N GLY A 112 -5.61 31.95 31.31
CA GLY A 112 -6.27 31.36 32.47
C GLY A 112 -5.33 31.13 33.64
N SER A 113 -5.90 30.91 34.82
CA SER A 113 -5.22 30.42 36.01
C SER A 113 -6.11 29.38 36.68
N PHE A 114 -5.61 28.60 37.64
CA PHE A 114 -6.49 27.70 38.41
C PHE A 114 -7.64 28.49 39.04
N GLY A 115 -8.88 28.19 38.63
CA GLY A 115 -10.10 28.89 39.07
C GLY A 115 -10.57 30.05 38.19
N SER A 116 -9.87 30.40 37.10
CA SER A 116 -10.31 31.35 36.07
C SER A 116 -10.21 30.72 34.67
N THR A 117 -11.15 31.05 33.78
CA THR A 117 -11.24 30.52 32.40
C THR A 117 -10.88 31.56 31.35
N GLY A 118 -9.97 32.48 31.69
CA GLY A 118 -9.68 33.74 30.97
C GLY A 118 -9.89 33.72 29.46
N LYS A 119 -10.60 34.74 28.96
CA LYS A 119 -11.08 34.83 27.57
C LYS A 119 -10.46 36.04 26.85
N GLY A 120 -9.94 35.85 25.64
CA GLY A 120 -9.40 36.94 24.84
C GLY A 120 -9.78 36.82 23.37
N SER A 121 -9.85 37.96 22.69
CA SER A 121 -10.17 38.05 21.27
C SER A 121 -9.32 39.11 20.58
N TYR A 122 -8.74 38.74 19.44
CA TYR A 122 -7.96 39.60 18.57
C TYR A 122 -8.47 39.49 17.14
N THR A 123 -8.68 40.62 16.46
CA THR A 123 -9.07 40.69 15.05
C THR A 123 -8.08 41.54 14.25
N LEU A 124 -7.43 40.93 13.27
CA LEU A 124 -6.51 41.58 12.32
C LEU A 124 -7.19 41.73 10.95
N ASN A 125 -7.69 42.93 10.66
CA ASN A 125 -8.28 43.28 9.37
C ASN A 125 -7.26 43.90 8.39
N GLY A 126 -6.13 44.42 8.88
CA GLY A 126 -5.09 45.07 8.07
C GLY A 126 -3.91 45.54 8.92
N GLY A 127 -2.81 45.92 8.27
CA GLY A 127 -1.56 46.26 8.96
C GLY A 127 -0.67 45.04 9.22
N THR A 128 0.27 45.19 10.15
CA THR A 128 1.19 44.13 10.59
C THR A 128 1.06 43.92 12.09
N ASN A 129 0.88 42.67 12.50
CA ASN A 129 1.13 42.20 13.85
C ASN A 129 2.41 41.34 13.84
N ALA A 130 3.31 41.58 14.78
CA ALA A 130 4.51 40.78 14.93
C ALA A 130 4.78 40.47 16.40
N ALA A 131 5.12 39.22 16.71
CA ALA A 131 5.47 38.78 18.06
C ALA A 131 6.62 37.77 18.01
N GLU A 132 7.36 37.59 19.10
CA GLU A 132 8.21 36.39 19.19
C GLU A 132 7.34 35.14 19.34
N SER A 133 6.34 35.19 20.22
CA SER A 133 5.40 34.10 20.44
C SER A 133 3.98 34.63 20.52
N LEU A 134 3.07 34.04 19.73
CA LEU A 134 1.63 34.25 19.88
C LEU A 134 1.01 33.01 20.52
N ILE A 135 0.34 33.19 21.65
CA ILE A 135 -0.26 32.13 22.45
C ILE A 135 -1.77 32.37 22.54
N LEU A 136 -2.55 31.43 22.00
CA LEU A 136 -4.01 31.46 22.06
C LEU A 136 -4.49 30.43 23.09
N GLY A 137 -5.08 30.88 24.19
CA GLY A 137 -5.49 30.00 25.28
C GLY A 137 -4.29 29.46 26.07
N GLY A 138 -3.53 30.37 26.68
CA GLY A 138 -2.24 30.06 27.31
C GLY A 138 -2.30 29.46 28.71
N GLY A 139 -3.47 29.49 29.36
CA GLY A 139 -3.63 29.04 30.75
C GLY A 139 -4.76 28.02 30.94
N PHE A 140 -4.85 27.45 32.15
CA PHE A 140 -5.84 26.43 32.49
C PHE A 140 -7.27 26.86 32.10
N GLY A 141 -7.96 26.05 31.30
CA GLY A 141 -9.36 26.29 30.89
C GLY A 141 -9.60 27.59 30.12
N SER A 142 -8.56 28.26 29.64
CA SER A 142 -8.66 29.56 28.96
C SER A 142 -9.16 29.44 27.53
N ASN A 143 -9.70 30.55 26.99
CA ASN A 143 -10.16 30.62 25.60
C ASN A 143 -9.55 31.80 24.87
N GLY A 144 -8.73 31.54 23.86
CA GLY A 144 -8.10 32.56 23.03
C GLY A 144 -8.56 32.47 21.58
N SER A 145 -8.96 33.59 20.99
CA SER A 145 -9.36 33.65 19.58
C SER A 145 -8.62 34.73 18.80
N PHE A 146 -8.02 34.36 17.67
CA PHE A 146 -7.40 35.28 16.71
C PHE A 146 -8.07 35.15 15.34
N ASN A 147 -8.60 36.25 14.80
CA ASN A 147 -9.28 36.28 13.51
C ASN A 147 -8.54 37.21 12.52
N GLN A 148 -7.90 36.63 11.52
CA GLN A 148 -7.18 37.35 10.47
C GLN A 148 -8.04 37.47 9.21
N ASN A 149 -8.52 38.68 8.94
CA ASN A 149 -9.27 39.04 7.73
C ASN A 149 -8.42 39.79 6.70
N GLY A 150 -7.17 40.13 7.01
CA GLY A 150 -6.23 40.80 6.13
C GLY A 150 -4.89 41.03 6.81
N GLY A 151 -4.02 41.85 6.20
CA GLY A 151 -2.72 42.21 6.80
C GLY A 151 -1.72 41.06 6.90
N MET A 152 -0.67 41.27 7.70
CA MET A 152 0.39 40.30 7.97
C MET A 152 0.46 39.99 9.46
N ASN A 153 0.46 38.73 9.83
CA ASN A 153 0.83 38.26 11.16
C ASN A 153 2.16 37.52 11.05
N ARG A 154 3.20 37.97 11.76
CA ARG A 154 4.53 37.36 11.71
C ARG A 154 5.02 37.01 13.11
N VAL A 155 5.11 35.72 13.39
CA VAL A 155 5.51 35.21 14.70
C VAL A 155 6.69 34.24 14.56
N SER A 156 7.52 34.11 15.60
CA SER A 156 8.51 33.02 15.61
C SER A 156 7.81 31.72 16.03
N GLY A 157 7.01 31.75 17.10
CA GLY A 157 6.17 30.63 17.54
C GLY A 157 4.69 30.97 17.55
N LEU A 158 3.85 30.06 17.03
CA LEU A 158 2.40 30.09 17.22
C LEU A 158 1.96 28.89 18.07
N ALA A 159 1.42 29.16 19.27
CA ALA A 159 0.88 28.14 20.14
C ALA A 159 -0.65 28.30 20.26
N ILE A 160 -1.39 27.25 19.90
CA ILE A 160 -2.86 27.30 19.86
C ILE A 160 -3.42 26.23 20.80
N GLY A 161 -4.06 26.67 21.88
CA GLY A 161 -4.62 25.79 22.91
C GLY A 161 -3.56 25.20 23.83
N SER A 162 -2.57 25.99 24.24
CA SER A 162 -1.41 25.46 24.99
C SER A 162 -1.68 25.17 26.47
N GLY A 163 -2.72 25.75 27.08
CA GLY A 163 -3.09 25.43 28.46
C GLY A 163 -3.86 24.10 28.60
N ALA A 164 -3.73 23.42 29.73
CA ALA A 164 -4.58 22.26 30.04
C ALA A 164 -6.07 22.67 29.98
N VAL A 165 -6.89 21.88 29.28
CA VAL A 165 -8.32 22.17 29.01
C VAL A 165 -8.56 23.51 28.30
N ALA A 166 -7.52 24.20 27.83
CA ALA A 166 -7.66 25.46 27.12
C ALA A 166 -8.16 25.22 25.69
N THR A 167 -8.80 26.22 25.11
CA THR A 167 -9.13 26.23 23.69
C THR A 167 -8.49 27.45 23.04
N GLY A 168 -7.57 27.22 22.11
CA GLY A 168 -7.06 28.26 21.24
C GLY A 168 -7.70 28.15 19.86
N LYS A 169 -8.00 29.29 19.23
CA LYS A 169 -8.59 29.31 17.89
C LYS A 169 -7.95 30.37 17.01
N TYR A 170 -7.41 29.95 15.87
CA TYR A 170 -6.95 30.84 14.81
C TYR A 170 -7.84 30.69 13.58
N ILE A 171 -8.29 31.81 13.00
CA ILE A 171 -9.03 31.84 11.73
C ILE A 171 -8.27 32.71 10.73
N LEU A 172 -7.82 32.13 9.62
CA LEU A 172 -7.21 32.84 8.50
C LEU A 172 -8.22 32.95 7.35
N ASN A 173 -8.87 34.10 7.21
CA ASN A 173 -9.78 34.38 6.11
C ASN A 173 -9.06 34.98 4.89
N SER A 174 -8.09 35.87 5.13
CA SER A 174 -7.24 36.46 4.08
C SER A 174 -5.96 37.07 4.69
N GLY A 175 -5.01 37.51 3.86
CA GLY A 175 -3.73 38.05 4.32
C GLY A 175 -2.60 37.02 4.34
N SER A 176 -1.55 37.30 5.11
CA SER A 176 -0.37 36.44 5.27
C SER A 176 -0.14 36.11 6.74
N LEU A 177 0.00 34.84 7.06
CA LEU A 177 0.51 34.34 8.33
C LEU A 177 1.89 33.73 8.09
N TRP A 178 2.88 34.14 8.88
CA TRP A 178 4.21 33.57 8.90
C TRP A 178 4.56 33.14 10.32
N ALA A 179 4.90 31.87 10.49
CA ALA A 179 5.41 31.29 11.73
C ALA A 179 6.75 30.57 11.47
N ASP A 180 7.69 30.62 12.41
CA ASP A 180 8.87 29.74 12.31
C ASP A 180 8.54 28.33 12.85
N SER A 181 7.66 28.21 13.84
CA SER A 181 7.07 26.94 14.28
C SER A 181 5.63 27.11 14.77
N GLU A 182 4.82 26.05 14.64
CA GLU A 182 3.45 26.02 15.13
C GLU A 182 3.16 24.79 15.98
N TYR A 183 2.40 24.98 17.06
CA TYR A 183 2.03 23.92 17.98
C TYR A 183 0.56 23.97 18.36
N PHE A 184 -0.13 22.85 18.15
CA PHE A 184 -1.56 22.70 18.43
C PHE A 184 -1.80 21.79 19.62
N GLY A 185 -2.35 22.38 20.68
CA GLY A 185 -2.75 21.72 21.91
C GLY A 185 -1.58 21.19 22.73
N THR A 186 -1.66 21.21 24.05
CA THR A 186 -0.73 20.44 24.88
C THR A 186 -1.27 19.06 25.20
N THR A 187 -0.39 18.07 25.19
CA THR A 187 -0.64 16.82 25.89
C THR A 187 -0.52 17.07 27.39
N THR A 188 -1.48 16.63 28.19
CA THR A 188 -1.35 16.66 29.65
C THR A 188 -0.76 15.34 30.13
N SER A 189 0.07 15.40 31.18
CA SER A 189 0.68 14.24 31.83
C SER A 189 -0.33 13.10 32.06
N ARG A 190 0.12 11.85 31.99
CA ARG A 190 -0.65 10.65 32.40
C ARG A 190 -1.31 10.78 33.79
N TYR A 191 -0.81 11.68 34.64
CA TYR A 191 -1.30 11.94 36.00
C TYR A 191 -2.07 13.25 36.15
N ASP A 192 -2.26 14.01 35.08
CA ASP A 192 -3.07 15.22 35.08
C ASP A 192 -4.55 14.84 34.90
N PRO A 193 -5.42 15.09 35.89
CA PRO A 193 -6.83 14.72 35.82
C PRO A 193 -7.67 15.62 34.90
N TYR A 194 -7.12 16.72 34.36
CA TYR A 194 -7.93 17.78 33.78
C TYR A 194 -8.15 17.64 32.26
N GLY A 195 -7.21 17.04 31.52
CA GLY A 195 -7.33 16.77 30.08
C GLY A 195 -6.60 17.78 29.17
N PRO A 196 -6.41 17.44 27.88
CA PRO A 196 -5.52 18.17 26.98
C PRO A 196 -6.03 19.58 26.64
N GLY A 197 -5.10 20.44 26.24
CA GLY A 197 -5.45 21.68 25.53
C GLY A 197 -5.89 21.37 24.09
N ASN A 198 -6.78 22.18 23.53
CA ASN A 198 -7.34 21.96 22.19
C ASN A 198 -7.02 23.13 21.26
N GLY A 199 -6.18 22.88 20.26
CA GLY A 199 -5.87 23.83 19.20
C GLY A 199 -6.82 23.74 18.01
N ILE A 200 -7.33 24.87 17.51
CA ILE A 200 -8.20 24.92 16.33
C ILE A 200 -7.64 25.93 15.32
N PHE A 201 -7.29 25.46 14.12
CA PHE A 201 -6.99 26.32 12.97
C PHE A 201 -8.06 26.19 11.88
N ILE A 202 -8.51 27.32 11.34
CA ILE A 202 -9.40 27.36 10.18
C ILE A 202 -8.81 28.29 9.12
N GLN A 203 -8.39 27.73 8.00
CA GLN A 203 -7.92 28.48 6.84
C GLN A 203 -8.99 28.54 5.75
N ASN A 204 -9.67 29.67 5.66
CA ASN A 204 -10.65 29.97 4.61
C ASN A 204 -10.02 30.65 3.38
N GLY A 205 -8.75 31.08 3.48
CA GLY A 205 -8.03 31.76 2.40
C GLY A 205 -6.61 32.17 2.81
N GLY A 206 -6.03 33.14 2.12
CA GLY A 206 -4.72 33.70 2.46
C GLY A 206 -3.52 32.78 2.20
N ILE A 207 -2.35 33.25 2.65
CA ILE A 207 -1.08 32.52 2.60
C ILE A 207 -0.65 32.22 4.03
N HIS A 208 -0.34 30.96 4.30
CA HIS A 208 0.20 30.50 5.56
C HIS A 208 1.55 29.82 5.29
N THR A 209 2.61 30.33 5.92
CA THR A 209 3.95 29.74 5.84
C THR A 209 4.47 29.40 7.23
N VAL A 210 4.81 28.13 7.43
CA VAL A 210 5.52 27.61 8.60
C VAL A 210 6.92 27.22 8.16
N ASN A 211 7.93 27.99 8.57
CA ASN A 211 9.31 27.78 8.13
C ASN A 211 9.97 26.52 8.74
N GLY A 212 9.42 26.02 9.84
CA GLY A 212 9.82 24.79 10.52
C GLY A 212 8.67 23.79 10.57
N GLU A 213 8.44 23.23 11.75
CA GLU A 213 7.42 22.20 11.97
C GLU A 213 6.05 22.80 12.29
N LEU A 214 5.00 22.27 11.64
CA LEU A 214 3.63 22.32 12.12
C LEU A 214 3.35 21.05 12.92
N GLY A 215 3.30 21.16 14.24
CA GLY A 215 3.13 20.04 15.16
C GLY A 215 1.75 20.01 15.79
N MET A 216 1.04 18.89 15.68
CA MET A 216 -0.27 18.69 16.30
C MET A 216 -0.22 17.60 17.37
N SER A 217 -0.27 18.04 18.61
CA SER A 217 -0.34 17.16 19.79
C SER A 217 -1.75 16.98 20.32
N ALA A 218 -2.61 18.00 20.19
CA ALA A 218 -4.05 17.91 20.45
C ALA A 218 -4.80 19.03 19.71
N GLY A 219 -5.31 18.74 18.51
CA GLY A 219 -6.06 19.78 17.80
C GLY A 219 -6.57 19.41 16.41
N THR A 220 -7.12 20.43 15.75
CA THR A 220 -7.70 20.35 14.41
C THR A 220 -7.16 21.46 13.51
N TYR A 221 -6.88 21.11 12.25
CA TYR A 221 -6.58 22.07 11.18
C TYR A 221 -7.57 21.85 10.03
N THR A 222 -8.21 22.92 9.55
CA THR A 222 -9.07 22.87 8.35
C THR A 222 -8.54 23.80 7.27
N LEU A 223 -8.14 23.22 6.12
CA LEU A 223 -7.77 23.94 4.91
C LEU A 223 -8.93 23.92 3.90
N GLY A 224 -9.71 25.01 3.86
CA GLY A 224 -10.80 25.20 2.92
C GLY A 224 -10.37 25.86 1.60
N ALA A 225 -9.46 26.83 1.67
CA ALA A 225 -8.85 27.49 0.51
C ALA A 225 -7.56 28.21 0.91
N GLY A 226 -6.85 28.80 -0.07
CA GLY A 226 -5.56 29.47 0.16
C GLY A 226 -4.37 28.53 -0.03
N SER A 227 -3.22 28.92 0.53
CA SER A 227 -1.98 28.15 0.48
C SER A 227 -1.43 27.93 1.89
N LEU A 228 -1.04 26.69 2.19
CA LEU A 228 -0.25 26.29 3.35
C LEU A 228 1.09 25.73 2.85
N LEU A 229 2.19 26.32 3.33
CA LEU A 229 3.55 25.83 3.10
C LEU A 229 4.16 25.53 4.46
N THR A 230 4.58 24.28 4.68
CA THR A 230 5.29 23.85 5.89
C THR A 230 6.64 23.25 5.49
N HIS A 231 7.65 23.35 6.36
CA HIS A 231 8.88 22.60 6.15
C HIS A 231 8.67 21.12 6.45
N SER A 232 8.16 20.83 7.65
CA SER A 232 7.71 19.50 8.09
C SER A 232 6.36 19.60 8.80
N GLU A 233 5.63 18.48 8.86
CA GLU A 233 4.34 18.41 9.54
C GLU A 233 4.18 17.09 10.28
N VAL A 234 3.68 17.16 11.52
CA VAL A 234 3.45 15.97 12.35
C VAL A 234 2.05 16.02 12.95
N LEU A 235 1.20 15.06 12.56
CA LEU A 235 -0.14 14.88 13.07
C LEU A 235 -0.17 13.79 14.14
N GLY A 236 -0.57 14.17 15.35
CA GLY A 236 -0.65 13.25 16.48
C GLY A 236 0.73 12.94 17.06
N SER A 237 1.54 13.97 17.35
CA SER A 237 2.79 13.81 18.09
C SER A 237 2.51 13.73 19.58
N GLY A 238 2.81 12.59 20.19
CA GLY A 238 2.78 12.41 21.63
C GLY A 238 4.20 12.55 22.19
N GLY A 239 4.46 13.54 23.05
CA GLY A 239 5.76 13.67 23.71
C GLY A 239 6.01 12.49 24.66
N SER A 240 5.79 12.70 25.95
CA SER A 240 5.74 11.63 26.95
C SER A 240 4.33 11.03 27.13
N GLU A 241 3.36 11.45 26.31
CA GLU A 241 1.94 11.10 26.45
C GLU A 241 1.23 10.89 25.09
N SER A 242 -0.08 10.63 25.13
CA SER A 242 -0.88 10.37 23.94
C SER A 242 -1.13 11.64 23.11
N GLY A 243 -0.82 11.59 21.81
CA GLY A 243 -0.99 12.70 20.87
C GLY A 243 -2.18 12.49 19.93
N TYR A 244 -2.85 13.58 19.55
CA TYR A 244 -3.98 13.60 18.63
C TYR A 244 -3.91 14.76 17.63
N GLY A 245 -3.99 14.46 16.33
CA GLY A 245 -4.03 15.48 15.29
C GLY A 245 -5.00 15.14 14.18
N ASP A 246 -5.89 16.08 13.85
CA ASP A 246 -6.86 15.99 12.77
C ASP A 246 -6.64 17.10 11.74
N PHE A 247 -6.22 16.75 10.53
CA PHE A 247 -6.11 17.65 9.40
C PHE A 247 -7.20 17.37 8.36
N THR A 248 -7.95 18.39 7.97
CA THR A 248 -8.98 18.30 6.92
C THR A 248 -8.70 19.28 5.80
N GLN A 249 -8.43 18.75 4.61
CA GLN A 249 -8.30 19.50 3.37
C GLN A 249 -9.54 19.32 2.48
N SER A 250 -10.28 20.41 2.30
CA SER A 250 -11.43 20.50 1.39
C SER A 250 -11.20 21.46 0.22
N GLY A 251 -9.99 22.02 0.11
CA GLY A 251 -9.55 22.84 -1.00
C GLY A 251 -8.11 23.33 -0.80
N GLY A 252 -7.73 24.39 -1.53
CA GLY A 252 -6.42 25.03 -1.39
C GLY A 252 -5.22 24.18 -1.84
N MET A 253 -4.04 24.77 -1.67
CA MET A 253 -2.74 24.15 -1.92
C MET A 253 -2.02 23.92 -0.59
N HIS A 254 -1.57 22.69 -0.36
CA HIS A 254 -0.77 22.30 0.78
C HIS A 254 0.57 21.75 0.27
N THR A 255 1.68 22.32 0.72
CA THR A 255 3.02 21.84 0.41
C THR A 255 3.79 21.59 1.70
N VAL A 256 4.25 20.36 1.87
CA VAL A 256 5.17 19.93 2.93
C VAL A 256 6.51 19.64 2.28
N ILE A 257 7.54 20.43 2.60
CA ILE A 257 8.82 20.36 1.89
C ILE A 257 9.53 19.02 2.11
N THR A 258 9.56 18.55 3.35
CA THR A 258 10.19 17.29 3.74
C THR A 258 9.12 16.25 4.04
N ASP A 259 8.80 16.04 5.31
CA ASP A 259 8.06 14.87 5.78
C ASP A 259 6.70 15.30 6.35
N LEU A 260 5.64 14.68 5.83
CA LEU A 260 4.34 14.64 6.46
C LEU A 260 4.22 13.34 7.25
N VAL A 261 4.18 13.44 8.58
CA VAL A 261 4.04 12.30 9.48
C VAL A 261 2.61 12.27 10.02
N VAL A 262 1.88 11.19 9.74
CA VAL A 262 0.51 10.98 10.21
C VAL A 262 0.50 9.83 11.21
N GLY A 263 0.26 10.14 12.48
CA GLY A 263 0.43 9.19 13.58
C GLY A 263 1.91 9.14 13.98
N GLY A 264 2.37 10.23 14.59
CA GLY A 264 3.77 10.44 15.02
C GLY A 264 4.24 9.48 16.11
N ASN A 265 5.37 9.81 16.75
CA ASN A 265 5.87 9.01 17.87
C ASN A 265 5.07 9.29 19.15
N SER A 266 4.99 8.26 20.01
CA SER A 266 4.52 8.35 21.39
C SER A 266 5.40 7.52 22.31
N GLY A 267 5.32 7.80 23.62
CA GLY A 267 5.93 6.97 24.66
C GLY A 267 5.38 5.53 24.69
N ILE A 268 6.09 4.64 25.40
CA ILE A 268 5.81 3.18 25.47
C ILE A 268 4.39 2.85 25.93
N PHE A 269 3.75 3.71 26.73
CA PHE A 269 2.42 3.47 27.32
C PHE A 269 1.32 4.34 26.71
N ASP A 270 1.62 5.00 25.60
CA ASP A 270 0.81 6.08 25.04
C ASP A 270 0.45 5.82 23.59
N THR A 271 -0.53 6.56 23.08
CA THR A 271 -1.01 6.45 21.70
C THR A 271 -0.81 7.74 20.94
N ALA A 272 -0.15 7.67 19.79
CA ALA A 272 -0.07 8.78 18.84
C ALA A 272 -1.06 8.53 17.71
N THR A 273 -2.09 9.37 17.58
CA THR A 273 -3.12 9.22 16.54
C THR A 273 -3.16 10.43 15.62
N GLY A 274 -2.86 10.21 14.34
CA GLY A 274 -2.95 11.23 13.30
C GLY A 274 -3.97 10.87 12.24
N HIS A 275 -4.69 11.89 11.75
CA HIS A 275 -5.68 11.75 10.70
C HIS A 275 -5.52 12.87 9.67
N TYR A 276 -5.41 12.50 8.40
CA TYR A 276 -5.48 13.43 7.27
C TYR A 276 -6.68 13.09 6.39
N ARG A 277 -7.52 14.06 6.05
CA ARG A 277 -8.66 13.90 5.14
C ARG A 277 -8.52 14.83 3.95
N LEU A 278 -8.30 14.27 2.76
CA LEU A 278 -8.23 14.98 1.50
C LEU A 278 -9.49 14.74 0.67
N SER A 279 -10.36 15.74 0.58
CA SER A 279 -11.58 15.67 -0.24
C SER A 279 -11.53 16.52 -1.51
N ALA A 280 -10.72 17.57 -1.54
CA ALA A 280 -10.39 18.38 -2.71
C ALA A 280 -9.11 19.20 -2.46
N GLY A 281 -8.60 19.88 -3.48
CA GLY A 281 -7.32 20.61 -3.41
C GLY A 281 -6.12 19.77 -3.81
N SER A 282 -4.92 20.26 -3.51
CA SER A 282 -3.65 19.59 -3.78
C SER A 282 -2.78 19.49 -2.54
N LEU A 283 -2.28 18.29 -2.25
CA LEU A 283 -1.21 18.01 -1.31
C LEU A 283 0.05 17.63 -2.09
N LEU A 284 1.16 18.29 -1.79
CA LEU A 284 2.50 17.96 -2.27
C LEU A 284 3.40 17.74 -1.06
N ALA A 285 3.93 16.54 -0.90
CA ALA A 285 4.87 16.18 0.15
C ALA A 285 6.21 15.72 -0.43
N GLY A 286 7.30 15.95 0.31
CA GLY A 286 8.57 15.28 0.08
C GLY A 286 8.40 13.77 0.31
N SER A 287 8.07 13.37 1.54
CA SER A 287 7.69 12.01 1.91
C SER A 287 6.43 12.00 2.78
N GLU A 288 5.72 10.87 2.80
CA GLU A 288 4.60 10.64 3.70
C GLU A 288 4.84 9.40 4.55
N HIS A 289 4.69 9.54 5.86
CA HIS A 289 4.93 8.50 6.84
C HIS A 289 3.67 8.27 7.67
N ILE A 290 3.02 7.13 7.48
CA ILE A 290 1.70 6.86 8.05
C ILE A 290 1.81 5.73 9.06
N GLY A 291 1.63 6.05 10.34
CA GLY A 291 1.67 5.07 11.43
C GLY A 291 3.05 4.42 11.60
N GLU A 292 4.12 5.21 11.51
CA GLU A 292 5.50 4.75 11.65
C GLU A 292 6.04 4.75 13.09
N GLY A 293 5.29 5.29 14.05
CA GLY A 293 5.77 5.37 15.42
C GLY A 293 6.01 4.00 16.07
N VAL A 294 6.84 4.00 17.12
CA VAL A 294 7.35 2.75 17.73
C VAL A 294 6.31 2.03 18.60
N TYR A 295 5.40 2.76 19.25
CA TYR A 295 4.47 2.21 20.23
C TYR A 295 3.04 2.75 20.03
N ASN A 296 2.08 1.86 19.75
CA ASN A 296 0.65 2.17 19.57
C ASN A 296 0.35 3.40 18.71
N SER A 297 1.15 3.65 17.68
CA SER A 297 1.02 4.81 16.80
C SER A 297 0.10 4.47 15.63
N SER A 298 -0.95 5.26 15.44
CA SER A 298 -1.98 5.05 14.43
C SER A 298 -2.04 6.24 13.48
N GLY A 299 -1.75 5.99 12.21
CA GLY A 299 -1.83 6.96 11.14
C GLY A 299 -2.96 6.61 10.18
N SER A 300 -3.78 7.58 9.79
CA SER A 300 -4.77 7.38 8.74
C SER A 300 -4.84 8.54 7.75
N ILE A 301 -4.70 8.24 6.47
CA ILE A 301 -5.04 9.16 5.38
C ILE A 301 -6.29 8.66 4.65
N ILE A 302 -7.27 9.54 4.47
CA ILE A 302 -8.48 9.29 3.70
C ILE A 302 -8.50 10.28 2.53
N GLN A 303 -8.35 9.77 1.32
CA GLN A 303 -8.46 10.53 0.09
C GLN A 303 -9.76 10.19 -0.64
N SER A 304 -10.71 11.13 -0.61
CA SER A 304 -11.99 11.04 -1.31
C SER A 304 -12.10 12.00 -2.51
N GLY A 305 -11.02 12.70 -2.84
CA GLY A 305 -10.88 13.56 -4.01
C GLY A 305 -9.52 14.24 -4.02
N GLY A 306 -9.38 15.34 -4.79
CA GLY A 306 -8.13 16.10 -4.88
C GLY A 306 -6.95 15.32 -5.46
N SER A 307 -5.76 15.92 -5.36
CA SER A 307 -4.49 15.32 -5.77
C SER A 307 -3.53 15.24 -4.59
N ASN A 308 -2.93 14.07 -4.37
CA ASN A 308 -1.79 13.88 -3.49
C ASN A 308 -0.56 13.49 -4.33
N THR A 309 0.54 14.22 -4.18
CA THR A 309 1.81 13.93 -4.83
C THR A 309 2.91 13.80 -3.78
N VAL A 310 3.53 12.62 -3.73
CA VAL A 310 4.67 12.33 -2.86
C VAL A 310 5.91 12.20 -3.73
N SER A 311 6.86 13.11 -3.56
CA SER A 311 8.05 13.19 -4.42
C SER A 311 9.04 12.06 -4.14
N GLY A 312 9.13 11.64 -2.88
CA GLY A 312 9.96 10.57 -2.35
C GLY A 312 9.15 9.31 -2.09
N ILE A 313 9.09 8.89 -0.83
CA ILE A 313 8.48 7.62 -0.40
C ILE A 313 7.16 7.88 0.32
N LEU A 314 6.13 7.12 -0.05
CA LEU A 314 4.95 6.90 0.80
C LEU A 314 5.19 5.62 1.61
N SER A 315 5.19 5.72 2.93
CA SER A 315 5.45 4.60 3.83
C SER A 315 4.29 4.42 4.79
N ILE A 316 3.76 3.19 4.85
CA ILE A 316 2.54 2.85 5.58
C ILE A 316 2.85 1.70 6.54
N GLY A 317 2.79 1.96 7.84
CA GLY A 317 3.02 0.96 8.88
C GLY A 317 4.46 0.45 8.87
N ASN A 318 5.46 1.33 8.93
CA ASN A 318 6.89 0.95 8.90
C ASN A 318 7.53 0.92 10.31
N GLY A 319 6.74 0.54 11.32
CA GLY A 319 7.22 0.41 12.69
C GLY A 319 8.27 -0.71 12.86
N ILE A 320 9.11 -0.61 13.89
CA ILE A 320 10.17 -1.59 14.16
C ILE A 320 9.59 -2.93 14.65
N ALA A 321 9.60 -3.92 13.76
CA ALA A 321 9.64 -5.38 13.93
C ALA A 321 9.44 -6.00 15.33
N ILE A 322 10.28 -5.65 16.31
CA ILE A 322 10.32 -6.28 17.64
C ILE A 322 9.27 -5.73 18.62
N PHE A 323 8.62 -4.60 18.29
CA PHE A 323 7.58 -3.96 19.12
C PHE A 323 6.30 -3.62 18.32
N ALA A 324 6.23 -3.99 17.03
CA ALA A 324 5.32 -3.41 16.04
C ALA A 324 3.89 -3.98 16.00
N GLU A 325 3.48 -4.90 16.90
CA GLU A 325 2.10 -5.43 16.90
C GLU A 325 1.00 -4.37 17.15
N SER A 326 1.38 -3.13 17.49
CA SER A 326 0.46 -2.06 17.84
C SER A 326 0.40 -0.86 16.89
N SER A 327 1.45 -0.58 16.10
CA SER A 327 1.46 0.57 15.19
C SER A 327 0.79 0.22 13.86
N ARG A 328 -0.10 1.10 13.40
CA ARG A 328 -1.01 0.83 12.26
C ARG A 328 -1.07 2.05 11.35
N GLY A 329 -0.52 1.90 10.15
CA GLY A 329 -0.71 2.85 9.06
C GLY A 329 -1.88 2.45 8.17
N ARG A 330 -2.74 3.40 7.81
CA ARG A 330 -3.81 3.17 6.83
C ARG A 330 -3.90 4.29 5.81
N TYR A 331 -3.91 3.92 4.53
CA TYR A 331 -4.29 4.83 3.45
C TYR A 331 -5.56 4.31 2.76
N SER A 332 -6.55 5.18 2.55
CA SER A 332 -7.77 4.83 1.81
C SER A 332 -7.99 5.82 0.66
N LEU A 333 -7.90 5.34 -0.58
CA LEU A 333 -8.18 6.09 -1.80
C LEU A 333 -9.55 5.69 -2.37
N SER A 334 -10.53 6.58 -2.36
CA SER A 334 -11.85 6.33 -2.98
C SER A 334 -12.10 7.16 -4.25
N ALA A 335 -11.43 8.31 -4.40
CA ALA A 335 -11.43 9.11 -5.63
C ALA A 335 -10.23 10.08 -5.62
N GLY A 336 -10.01 10.79 -6.74
CA GLY A 336 -8.85 11.67 -6.92
C GLY A 336 -7.63 10.94 -7.49
N SER A 337 -6.47 11.59 -7.38
CA SER A 337 -5.19 11.07 -7.87
C SER A 337 -4.14 11.00 -6.76
N LEU A 338 -3.44 9.87 -6.67
CA LEU A 338 -2.24 9.68 -5.87
C LEU A 338 -1.06 9.36 -6.80
N SER A 339 0.01 10.15 -6.73
CA SER A 339 1.25 9.92 -7.47
C SER A 339 2.42 9.87 -6.50
N VAL A 340 3.13 8.75 -6.45
CA VAL A 340 4.25 8.54 -5.53
C VAL A 340 5.53 8.14 -6.29
N GLY A 341 6.69 8.49 -5.72
CA GLY A 341 7.98 8.03 -6.23
C GLY A 341 8.13 6.52 -6.04
N SER A 342 8.18 6.09 -4.79
CA SER A 342 8.10 4.69 -4.35
C SER A 342 7.11 4.55 -3.20
N GLU A 343 6.62 3.34 -2.97
CA GLU A 343 5.68 3.05 -1.89
C GLU A 343 6.12 1.81 -1.10
N ASP A 344 6.10 1.93 0.22
CA ASP A 344 6.39 0.86 1.17
C ASP A 344 5.18 0.61 2.08
N ILE A 345 4.59 -0.57 2.00
CA ILE A 345 3.56 -1.03 2.92
C ILE A 345 4.20 -2.05 3.87
N GLY A 346 4.53 -1.59 5.06
CA GLY A 346 5.29 -2.34 6.06
C GLY A 346 4.43 -3.18 7.01
N TYR A 347 4.96 -3.42 8.21
CA TYR A 347 4.33 -4.18 9.28
C TYR A 347 2.98 -3.59 9.73
N GLY A 348 1.88 -4.30 9.48
CA GLY A 348 0.53 -3.86 9.83
C GLY A 348 -0.01 -2.68 9.01
N GLY A 349 0.75 -2.23 7.99
CA GLY A 349 0.32 -1.22 7.03
C GLY A 349 -0.79 -1.74 6.12
N THR A 350 -1.79 -0.90 5.84
CA THR A 350 -2.87 -1.24 4.91
C THR A 350 -3.14 -0.11 3.92
N PHE A 351 -3.07 -0.41 2.63
CA PHE A 351 -3.61 0.44 1.56
C PHE A 351 -4.94 -0.12 1.06
N ILE A 352 -5.94 0.74 0.90
CA ILE A 352 -7.26 0.38 0.38
C ILE A 352 -7.62 1.30 -0.77
N GLN A 353 -7.76 0.75 -1.97
CA GLN A 353 -8.19 1.47 -3.16
C GLN A 353 -9.62 1.08 -3.54
N ASN A 354 -10.56 1.98 -3.28
CA ASN A 354 -11.97 1.85 -3.66
C ASN A 354 -12.33 2.68 -4.91
N GLY A 355 -11.35 3.37 -5.51
CA GLY A 355 -11.51 4.19 -6.71
C GLY A 355 -10.27 5.03 -7.00
N GLY A 356 -10.42 6.08 -7.81
CA GLY A 356 -9.33 7.00 -8.16
C GLY A 356 -8.20 6.37 -8.98
N THR A 357 -7.13 7.16 -9.18
CA THR A 357 -5.92 6.74 -9.89
C THR A 357 -4.72 6.74 -8.94
N HIS A 358 -3.99 5.64 -8.87
CA HIS A 358 -2.75 5.51 -8.11
C HIS A 358 -1.60 5.18 -9.05
N SER A 359 -0.55 6.01 -9.06
CA SER A 359 0.65 5.81 -9.85
C SER A 359 1.89 5.74 -8.96
N VAL A 360 2.54 4.59 -8.93
CA VAL A 360 3.85 4.36 -8.28
C VAL A 360 4.92 4.36 -9.37
N LYS A 361 5.75 5.39 -9.44
CA LYS A 361 6.69 5.58 -10.55
C LYS A 361 7.80 4.53 -10.58
N GLN A 362 8.29 4.14 -9.42
CA GLN A 362 9.36 3.17 -9.25
C GLN A 362 8.77 1.86 -8.70
N GLU A 363 8.87 1.64 -7.39
CA GLU A 363 8.62 0.35 -6.77
C GLU A 363 7.47 0.45 -5.76
N LEU A 364 6.53 -0.51 -5.85
CA LEU A 364 5.57 -0.82 -4.81
C LEU A 364 6.08 -2.04 -4.02
N THR A 365 6.41 -1.84 -2.75
CA THR A 365 6.84 -2.91 -1.84
C THR A 365 5.78 -3.19 -0.80
N ILE A 366 5.29 -4.43 -0.73
CA ILE A 366 4.26 -4.86 0.20
C ILE A 366 4.85 -5.91 1.13
N GLY A 367 4.71 -5.72 2.44
CA GLY A 367 5.36 -6.55 3.43
C GLY A 367 6.88 -6.38 3.45
N LYS A 368 7.34 -5.12 3.46
CA LYS A 368 8.78 -4.78 3.53
C LYS A 368 9.44 -5.41 4.76
N LEU A 369 10.66 -5.94 4.58
CA LEU A 369 11.48 -6.62 5.59
C LEU A 369 10.82 -7.87 6.20
N ILE A 370 10.00 -7.65 7.23
CA ILE A 370 9.29 -8.68 8.00
C ILE A 370 7.80 -8.36 8.18
N GLY A 371 7.31 -7.37 7.43
CA GLY A 371 5.97 -6.81 7.59
C GLY A 371 4.85 -7.65 6.96
N SER A 372 3.68 -7.63 7.59
CA SER A 372 2.42 -8.21 7.09
C SER A 372 1.59 -7.21 6.24
N GLY A 373 2.28 -6.33 5.50
CA GLY A 373 1.64 -5.26 4.74
C GLY A 373 0.57 -5.78 3.78
N THR A 374 -0.52 -5.03 3.62
CA THR A 374 -1.63 -5.41 2.75
C THR A 374 -2.02 -4.29 1.79
N TYR A 375 -2.12 -4.62 0.50
CA TYR A 375 -2.77 -3.77 -0.51
C TYR A 375 -4.10 -4.39 -0.92
N ASN A 376 -5.19 -3.62 -0.87
CA ASN A 376 -6.51 -4.05 -1.34
C ASN A 376 -6.98 -3.16 -2.51
N LEU A 377 -6.98 -3.70 -3.73
CA LEU A 377 -7.52 -3.06 -4.91
C LEU A 377 -8.96 -3.51 -5.17
N ASN A 378 -9.92 -2.70 -4.73
CA ASN A 378 -11.35 -2.97 -4.90
C ASN A 378 -11.94 -2.31 -6.14
N ALA A 379 -11.43 -1.13 -6.52
CA ALA A 379 -11.79 -0.43 -7.76
C ALA A 379 -10.74 0.64 -8.10
N GLY A 380 -10.90 1.33 -9.25
CA GLY A 380 -9.96 2.34 -9.72
C GLY A 380 -8.84 1.76 -10.58
N SER A 381 -7.75 2.51 -10.73
CA SER A 381 -6.56 2.08 -11.48
C SER A 381 -5.30 2.22 -10.63
N LEU A 382 -4.48 1.17 -10.59
CA LEU A 382 -3.13 1.15 -10.05
C LEU A 382 -2.13 0.91 -11.19
N SER A 383 -1.12 1.78 -11.32
CA SER A 383 0.00 1.60 -12.22
C SER A 383 1.31 1.64 -11.44
N THR A 384 2.16 0.63 -11.62
CA THR A 384 3.47 0.55 -10.95
C THR A 384 4.60 0.33 -11.96
N GLY A 385 5.81 0.77 -11.60
CA GLY A 385 7.05 0.41 -12.30
C GLY A 385 7.35 -1.08 -12.07
N SER A 386 7.75 -1.42 -10.87
CA SER A 386 7.94 -2.80 -10.39
C SER A 386 7.16 -3.03 -9.10
N GLU A 387 6.92 -4.31 -8.77
CA GLU A 387 6.22 -4.71 -7.55
C GLU A 387 6.97 -5.81 -6.80
N PHE A 388 7.06 -5.66 -5.48
CA PHE A 388 7.64 -6.65 -4.58
C PHE A 388 6.63 -7.03 -3.51
N ILE A 389 6.23 -8.29 -3.48
CA ILE A 389 5.32 -8.82 -2.46
C ILE A 389 6.14 -9.72 -1.54
N ALA A 390 6.32 -9.27 -0.30
CA ALA A 390 7.20 -9.80 0.74
C ALA A 390 8.69 -9.73 0.35
N SER A 391 9.32 -8.56 0.49
CA SER A 391 10.68 -8.28 -0.02
C SER A 391 11.85 -8.96 0.73
N GLY A 392 11.60 -9.90 1.63
CA GLY A 392 12.63 -10.50 2.50
C GLY A 392 12.50 -12.02 2.63
N ASN A 393 13.57 -12.75 2.32
CA ASN A 393 13.65 -14.22 2.43
C ASN A 393 13.88 -14.74 3.87
N CYS A 394 13.63 -13.92 4.89
CA CYS A 394 14.06 -14.23 6.25
C CYS A 394 12.87 -14.44 7.20
N CYS A 395 12.76 -15.69 7.68
CA CYS A 395 11.90 -16.19 8.77
C CYS A 395 10.42 -16.47 8.43
N VAL A 396 9.84 -17.36 9.24
CA VAL A 396 8.45 -17.88 9.16
C VAL A 396 7.47 -16.84 9.74
N ILE A 397 7.25 -15.75 9.02
CA ILE A 397 6.43 -14.60 9.43
C ILE A 397 5.45 -14.25 8.31
N PRO A 398 4.31 -13.61 8.62
CA PRO A 398 3.24 -13.42 7.65
C PRO A 398 3.74 -12.59 6.47
N ALA A 399 3.62 -13.16 5.27
CA ALA A 399 4.03 -12.52 4.04
C ALA A 399 3.08 -11.36 3.67
N GLY A 400 3.60 -10.38 2.94
CA GLY A 400 2.78 -9.34 2.32
C GLY A 400 1.68 -9.93 1.43
N SER A 401 0.56 -9.23 1.36
CA SER A 401 -0.60 -9.64 0.55
C SER A 401 -1.08 -8.53 -0.37
N PHE A 402 -1.24 -8.87 -1.65
CA PHE A 402 -1.96 -8.07 -2.62
C PHE A 402 -3.30 -8.73 -2.93
N ASN A 403 -4.41 -8.03 -2.65
CA ASN A 403 -5.76 -8.52 -2.90
C ASN A 403 -6.45 -7.64 -3.95
N GLN A 404 -6.75 -8.21 -5.10
CA GLN A 404 -7.50 -7.56 -6.16
C GLN A 404 -8.90 -8.16 -6.26
N THR A 405 -9.90 -7.34 -5.92
CA THR A 405 -11.32 -7.70 -6.06
C THR A 405 -12.00 -6.94 -7.20
N GLY A 406 -11.34 -5.91 -7.75
CA GLY A 406 -11.81 -5.14 -8.91
C GLY A 406 -10.73 -4.23 -9.51
N GLY A 407 -11.15 -3.22 -10.27
CA GLY A 407 -10.25 -2.22 -10.85
C GLY A 407 -9.28 -2.77 -11.92
N THR A 408 -8.31 -1.95 -12.30
CA THR A 408 -7.20 -2.32 -13.19
C THR A 408 -5.87 -2.17 -12.46
N HIS A 409 -5.05 -3.20 -12.49
CA HIS A 409 -3.68 -3.19 -12.00
C HIS A 409 -2.72 -3.41 -13.16
N THR A 410 -1.79 -2.48 -13.39
CA THR A 410 -0.78 -2.59 -14.43
C THR A 410 0.62 -2.44 -13.83
N VAL A 411 1.41 -3.49 -13.92
CA VAL A 411 2.83 -3.49 -13.56
C VAL A 411 3.62 -3.48 -14.86
N SER A 412 4.33 -2.39 -15.13
CA SER A 412 5.07 -2.24 -16.39
C SER A 412 6.33 -3.12 -16.46
N GLY A 413 6.95 -3.36 -15.31
CA GLY A 413 8.15 -4.17 -15.13
C GLY A 413 7.85 -5.54 -14.53
N LEU A 414 8.69 -5.93 -13.56
CA LEU A 414 8.65 -7.24 -12.92
C LEU A 414 7.78 -7.23 -11.66
N VAL A 415 6.98 -8.27 -11.49
CA VAL A 415 6.37 -8.65 -10.21
C VAL A 415 7.24 -9.72 -9.57
N THR A 416 7.86 -9.39 -8.44
CA THR A 416 8.59 -10.34 -7.60
C THR A 416 7.70 -10.73 -6.43
N ASN A 417 7.15 -11.94 -6.47
CA ASN A 417 6.21 -12.43 -5.45
C ASN A 417 6.84 -13.52 -4.58
N HIS A 418 7.10 -13.19 -3.32
CA HIS A 418 7.42 -14.13 -2.25
C HIS A 418 6.25 -14.33 -1.27
N GLY A 419 5.18 -13.52 -1.39
CA GLY A 419 3.99 -13.57 -0.53
C GLY A 419 2.75 -14.10 -1.25
N ALA A 420 1.64 -13.38 -1.13
CA ALA A 420 0.37 -13.78 -1.72
C ALA A 420 -0.21 -12.71 -2.66
N TYR A 421 -0.44 -13.09 -3.91
CA TYR A 421 -1.23 -12.31 -4.88
C TYR A 421 -2.58 -13.00 -5.10
N ASN A 422 -3.67 -12.35 -4.72
CA ASN A 422 -5.03 -12.89 -4.83
C ASN A 422 -5.86 -12.05 -5.81
N LEU A 423 -6.20 -12.61 -6.97
CA LEU A 423 -7.06 -12.02 -7.99
C LEU A 423 -8.44 -12.67 -7.98
N SER A 424 -9.44 -11.96 -7.49
CA SER A 424 -10.84 -12.41 -7.45
C SER A 424 -11.77 -11.57 -8.33
N GLY A 425 -11.28 -10.45 -8.89
CA GLY A 425 -12.01 -9.63 -9.85
C GLY A 425 -11.13 -8.53 -10.45
N GLY A 426 -11.60 -7.87 -11.51
CA GLY A 426 -10.86 -6.82 -12.20
C GLY A 426 -9.93 -7.33 -13.31
N ALA A 427 -8.95 -6.50 -13.70
CA ALA A 427 -7.95 -6.81 -14.70
C ALA A 427 -6.53 -6.62 -14.14
N PHE A 428 -5.70 -7.64 -14.30
CA PHE A 428 -4.27 -7.60 -13.94
C PHE A 428 -3.42 -7.76 -15.20
N VAL A 429 -2.51 -6.83 -15.41
CA VAL A 429 -1.54 -6.85 -16.51
C VAL A 429 -0.14 -6.69 -15.94
N ALA A 430 0.75 -7.64 -16.21
CA ALA A 430 2.14 -7.61 -15.75
C ALA A 430 3.14 -7.68 -16.91
N GLY A 431 4.27 -6.98 -16.76
CA GLY A 431 5.39 -7.04 -17.69
C GLY A 431 6.16 -8.36 -17.59
N ALA A 432 6.35 -8.90 -16.39
CA ALA A 432 6.94 -10.23 -16.13
C ALA A 432 6.60 -10.66 -14.69
N ILE A 433 6.80 -11.94 -14.36
CA ILE A 433 6.59 -12.48 -13.00
C ILE A 433 7.77 -13.38 -12.59
N ASP A 434 8.31 -13.14 -11.39
CA ASP A 434 9.15 -14.08 -10.64
C ASP A 434 8.39 -14.46 -9.37
N ASN A 435 7.92 -15.71 -9.30
CA ASN A 435 7.08 -16.19 -8.21
C ASN A 435 7.79 -17.27 -7.41
N SER A 436 7.99 -17.02 -6.11
CA SER A 436 8.30 -18.06 -5.13
C SER A 436 7.26 -18.18 -4.02
N GLY A 437 6.23 -17.33 -4.04
CA GLY A 437 5.06 -17.33 -3.17
C GLY A 437 3.84 -17.98 -3.84
N THR A 438 2.65 -17.47 -3.54
CA THR A 438 1.38 -17.94 -4.12
C THR A 438 0.73 -16.86 -4.97
N ILE A 439 0.32 -17.23 -6.19
CA ILE A 439 -0.58 -16.46 -7.05
C ILE A 439 -1.86 -17.26 -7.20
N THR A 440 -3.00 -16.68 -6.84
CA THR A 440 -4.33 -17.31 -6.97
C THR A 440 -5.25 -16.40 -7.77
N GLN A 441 -5.77 -16.88 -8.90
CA GLN A 441 -6.85 -16.25 -9.64
C GLN A 441 -8.14 -17.07 -9.48
N THR A 442 -9.19 -16.47 -8.92
CA THR A 442 -10.53 -17.07 -8.81
C THR A 442 -11.60 -16.29 -9.56
N GLY A 443 -11.26 -15.12 -10.09
CA GLY A 443 -12.09 -14.26 -10.91
C GLY A 443 -11.25 -13.23 -11.68
N GLY A 444 -11.89 -12.32 -12.43
CA GLY A 444 -11.19 -11.29 -13.18
C GLY A 444 -10.40 -11.82 -14.39
N THR A 445 -9.46 -11.03 -14.92
CA THR A 445 -8.60 -11.41 -16.04
C THR A 445 -7.13 -11.17 -15.71
N MET A 446 -6.26 -12.08 -16.15
CA MET A 446 -4.81 -11.97 -16.02
C MET A 446 -4.15 -11.98 -17.40
N THR A 447 -3.23 -11.05 -17.64
CA THR A 447 -2.36 -11.04 -18.82
C THR A 447 -0.93 -10.75 -18.40
N VAL A 448 0.00 -11.65 -18.75
CA VAL A 448 1.42 -11.46 -18.49
C VAL A 448 2.16 -11.37 -19.81
N ASN A 449 2.72 -10.19 -20.07
CA ASN A 449 3.27 -9.86 -21.39
C ASN A 449 4.68 -10.39 -21.63
N GLY A 450 5.46 -10.56 -20.56
CA GLY A 450 6.81 -11.11 -20.59
C GLY A 450 6.91 -12.41 -19.81
N ASN A 451 8.15 -12.76 -19.47
CA ASN A 451 8.46 -14.10 -18.97
C ASN A 451 7.92 -14.33 -17.55
N VAL A 452 7.59 -15.58 -17.28
CA VAL A 452 7.19 -16.06 -15.95
C VAL A 452 8.16 -17.13 -15.48
N ILE A 453 8.68 -16.95 -14.27
CA ILE A 453 9.41 -17.98 -13.54
C ILE A 453 8.60 -18.32 -12.30
N ASN A 454 8.17 -19.56 -12.17
CA ASN A 454 7.64 -20.10 -10.92
C ASN A 454 8.74 -20.96 -10.26
N ALA A 455 9.28 -20.50 -9.14
CA ALA A 455 10.30 -21.21 -8.38
C ALA A 455 9.74 -22.51 -7.78
N ALA A 456 10.63 -23.38 -7.29
CA ALA A 456 10.23 -24.68 -6.74
C ALA A 456 9.26 -24.59 -5.54
N SER A 457 9.34 -23.51 -4.74
CA SER A 457 8.38 -23.24 -3.66
C SER A 457 7.10 -22.54 -4.14
N GLY A 458 7.11 -22.03 -5.37
CA GLY A 458 6.07 -21.17 -5.90
C GLY A 458 4.84 -21.98 -6.34
N LYS A 459 3.68 -21.37 -6.14
CA LYS A 459 2.38 -21.90 -6.57
C LYS A 459 1.65 -20.86 -7.41
N ILE A 460 1.16 -21.27 -8.58
CA ILE A 460 0.23 -20.51 -9.40
C ILE A 460 -1.05 -21.35 -9.55
N GLU A 461 -2.20 -20.79 -9.15
CA GLU A 461 -3.52 -21.43 -9.26
C GLU A 461 -4.49 -20.51 -10.01
N ILE A 462 -5.00 -20.97 -11.15
CA ILE A 462 -5.93 -20.23 -12.00
C ILE A 462 -7.26 -20.98 -12.05
N ALA A 463 -8.34 -20.34 -11.63
CA ALA A 463 -9.66 -20.94 -11.53
C ALA A 463 -10.78 -20.03 -12.02
N ASN A 464 -11.79 -20.62 -12.66
CA ASN A 464 -13.05 -20.00 -13.10
C ASN A 464 -12.93 -18.82 -14.10
N SER A 465 -11.72 -18.38 -14.44
CA SER A 465 -11.50 -17.19 -15.26
C SER A 465 -10.18 -17.28 -16.04
N PRO A 466 -10.13 -16.72 -17.26
CA PRO A 466 -9.02 -16.96 -18.16
C PRO A 466 -7.75 -16.22 -17.75
N ALA A 467 -6.61 -16.81 -18.12
CA ALA A 467 -5.29 -16.20 -18.03
C ALA A 467 -4.53 -16.35 -19.36
N ILE A 468 -3.79 -15.31 -19.73
CA ILE A 468 -2.97 -15.27 -20.95
C ILE A 468 -1.52 -14.96 -20.58
N PHE A 469 -0.61 -15.79 -21.05
CA PHE A 469 0.83 -15.62 -20.93
C PHE A 469 1.42 -15.50 -22.32
N THR A 470 2.01 -14.36 -22.65
CA THR A 470 2.60 -14.15 -23.99
C THR A 470 4.11 -14.31 -24.01
N GLY A 471 4.79 -14.16 -22.88
CA GLY A 471 6.19 -14.54 -22.72
C GLY A 471 6.34 -16.03 -22.38
N ASP A 472 7.59 -16.46 -22.29
CA ASP A 472 7.91 -17.85 -21.92
C ASP A 472 7.61 -18.08 -20.44
N VAL A 473 7.09 -19.26 -20.12
CA VAL A 473 6.75 -19.67 -18.75
C VAL A 473 7.62 -20.86 -18.36
N VAL A 474 8.36 -20.73 -17.27
CA VAL A 474 9.13 -21.83 -16.67
C VAL A 474 8.53 -22.14 -15.29
N ASN A 475 7.89 -23.29 -15.17
CA ASN A 475 7.35 -23.77 -13.91
C ASN A 475 8.30 -24.78 -13.27
N ASN A 476 8.89 -24.44 -12.12
CA ASN A 476 9.65 -25.38 -11.29
C ASN A 476 8.86 -25.82 -10.04
N GLY A 477 7.73 -25.17 -9.76
CA GLY A 477 6.86 -25.44 -8.61
C GLY A 477 5.55 -26.07 -9.03
N GLN A 478 4.43 -25.54 -8.55
CA GLN A 478 3.10 -25.99 -8.93
C GLN A 478 2.39 -24.97 -9.81
N PHE A 479 1.88 -25.42 -10.95
CA PHE A 479 0.89 -24.72 -11.76
C PHE A 479 -0.41 -25.52 -11.73
N LYS A 480 -1.51 -24.88 -11.33
CA LYS A 480 -2.83 -25.53 -11.24
C LYS A 480 -3.88 -24.74 -12.00
N THR A 481 -4.73 -25.45 -12.74
CA THR A 481 -5.89 -24.90 -13.43
C THR A 481 -7.16 -25.62 -12.99
N THR A 482 -8.26 -24.89 -12.83
CA THR A 482 -9.54 -25.45 -12.41
C THR A 482 -10.72 -24.74 -13.06
N HIS A 483 -11.57 -25.46 -13.81
CA HIS A 483 -12.73 -24.89 -14.52
C HIS A 483 -12.41 -23.61 -15.30
N THR A 484 -11.31 -23.62 -16.06
CA THR A 484 -10.83 -22.42 -16.75
C THR A 484 -10.23 -22.72 -18.13
N THR A 485 -9.86 -21.65 -18.84
CA THR A 485 -9.03 -21.69 -20.03
C THR A 485 -7.76 -20.87 -19.80
N VAL A 486 -6.60 -21.49 -19.94
CA VAL A 486 -5.30 -20.80 -19.89
C VAL A 486 -4.63 -20.86 -21.26
N THR A 487 -4.00 -19.77 -21.67
CA THR A 487 -3.32 -19.67 -22.97
C THR A 487 -1.87 -19.23 -22.81
N PHE A 488 -0.96 -20.05 -23.32
CA PHE A 488 0.48 -19.80 -23.40
C PHE A 488 0.87 -19.56 -24.87
N SER A 489 1.05 -18.30 -25.24
CA SER A 489 1.54 -17.93 -26.58
C SER A 489 3.07 -18.02 -26.69
N GLY A 490 3.77 -17.89 -25.56
CA GLY A 490 5.18 -18.26 -25.43
C GLY A 490 5.36 -19.77 -25.21
N THR A 491 6.61 -20.19 -25.02
CA THR A 491 6.93 -21.59 -24.68
C THR A 491 6.65 -21.84 -23.21
N TYR A 492 5.93 -22.93 -22.90
CA TYR A 492 5.76 -23.41 -21.53
C TYR A 492 6.71 -24.55 -21.24
N THR A 493 7.51 -24.43 -20.18
CA THR A 493 8.44 -25.45 -19.68
C THR A 493 8.02 -25.91 -18.29
N GLU A 494 7.78 -27.21 -18.13
CA GLU A 494 7.38 -27.85 -16.87
C GLU A 494 8.53 -28.64 -16.24
N ASN A 495 8.97 -28.25 -15.05
CA ASN A 495 9.98 -28.92 -14.25
C ASN A 495 9.47 -29.33 -12.86
N GLY A 496 8.24 -28.96 -12.50
CA GLY A 496 7.54 -29.34 -11.28
C GLY A 496 6.25 -30.11 -11.58
N SER A 497 5.09 -29.51 -11.29
CA SER A 497 3.78 -30.12 -11.52
C SER A 497 2.82 -29.18 -12.24
N TYR A 498 2.16 -29.68 -13.29
CA TYR A 498 0.98 -29.07 -13.87
C TYR A 498 -0.25 -29.91 -13.56
N ILE A 499 -1.24 -29.33 -12.88
CA ILE A 499 -2.47 -30.01 -12.45
C ILE A 499 -3.68 -29.31 -13.07
N SER A 500 -4.50 -30.05 -13.81
CA SER A 500 -5.70 -29.54 -14.49
C SER A 500 -6.95 -30.28 -13.98
N ASP A 501 -8.07 -29.56 -13.73
CA ASP A 501 -9.32 -30.17 -13.19
C ASP A 501 -10.63 -29.38 -13.44
N PRO A 502 -11.53 -29.90 -14.29
CA PRO A 502 -11.24 -29.98 -15.72
C PRO A 502 -10.94 -28.57 -16.28
N SER A 503 -9.95 -28.41 -17.14
CA SER A 503 -9.61 -27.14 -17.80
C SER A 503 -9.13 -27.33 -19.25
N ILE A 504 -9.22 -26.25 -20.02
CA ILE A 504 -8.67 -26.16 -21.38
C ILE A 504 -7.32 -25.45 -21.30
N ASN A 505 -6.26 -26.13 -21.70
CA ASN A 505 -4.89 -25.64 -21.60
C ASN A 505 -4.31 -25.48 -23.01
N ASN A 506 -4.15 -24.23 -23.47
CA ASN A 506 -3.67 -23.92 -24.81
C ASN A 506 -2.18 -23.58 -24.77
N PHE A 507 -1.37 -24.31 -25.55
CA PHE A 507 0.06 -24.12 -25.66
C PHE A 507 0.47 -23.89 -27.12
N THR A 508 1.39 -22.94 -27.30
CA THR A 508 2.19 -22.88 -28.53
C THR A 508 3.21 -24.00 -28.52
N ASN A 509 4.14 -23.97 -27.57
CA ASN A 509 5.07 -25.08 -27.32
C ASN A 509 4.96 -25.54 -25.88
N LEU A 510 4.96 -26.85 -25.68
CA LEU A 510 4.95 -27.50 -24.37
C LEU A 510 6.20 -28.37 -24.21
N ILE A 511 7.04 -28.06 -23.24
CA ILE A 511 8.24 -28.82 -22.91
C ILE A 511 8.09 -29.36 -21.49
N ILE A 512 8.25 -30.67 -21.31
CA ILE A 512 8.29 -31.30 -19.99
C ILE A 512 9.72 -31.75 -19.73
N GLY A 513 10.36 -31.13 -18.75
CA GLY A 513 11.69 -31.52 -18.27
C GLY A 513 11.67 -32.83 -17.48
N THR A 514 12.85 -33.32 -17.12
CA THR A 514 13.03 -34.65 -16.48
C THR A 514 12.28 -34.83 -15.15
N SER A 515 12.04 -33.73 -14.42
CA SER A 515 11.30 -33.71 -13.16
C SER A 515 9.85 -33.24 -13.29
N GLY A 516 9.44 -32.76 -14.47
CA GLY A 516 8.08 -32.27 -14.72
C GLY A 516 7.08 -33.40 -14.92
N TYR A 517 5.82 -33.17 -14.54
CA TYR A 517 4.72 -34.09 -14.85
C TYR A 517 3.38 -33.36 -15.01
N LEU A 518 2.49 -33.98 -15.79
CA LEU A 518 1.13 -33.51 -16.03
C LEU A 518 0.11 -34.38 -15.28
N VAL A 519 -0.91 -33.74 -14.73
CA VAL A 519 -2.09 -34.37 -14.15
C VAL A 519 -3.34 -33.76 -14.77
N GLY A 520 -4.20 -34.59 -15.35
CA GLY A 520 -5.49 -34.22 -15.92
C GLY A 520 -6.43 -35.43 -15.99
N GLY A 521 -7.68 -35.22 -15.61
CA GLY A 521 -8.74 -36.21 -15.62
C GLY A 521 -9.71 -36.02 -16.78
N THR A 522 -10.92 -36.54 -16.59
CA THR A 522 -12.01 -36.44 -17.57
C THR A 522 -12.41 -34.99 -17.77
N GLY A 523 -12.38 -34.54 -19.04
CA GLY A 523 -12.74 -33.16 -19.41
C GLY A 523 -11.55 -32.20 -19.43
N ASP A 524 -10.35 -32.65 -19.06
CA ASP A 524 -9.13 -31.88 -19.26
C ASP A 524 -8.64 -31.98 -20.71
N GLU A 525 -8.32 -30.84 -21.28
CA GLU A 525 -7.89 -30.71 -22.68
C GLU A 525 -6.52 -30.00 -22.76
N TRP A 526 -5.61 -30.60 -23.51
CA TRP A 526 -4.25 -30.11 -23.75
C TRP A 526 -4.11 -29.79 -25.25
N HIS A 527 -4.21 -28.52 -25.61
CA HIS A 527 -4.18 -28.05 -26.99
C HIS A 527 -2.79 -27.55 -27.39
N ILE A 528 -2.20 -28.15 -28.41
CA ILE A 528 -0.85 -27.87 -28.88
C ILE A 528 -0.90 -27.37 -30.32
N THR A 529 -0.40 -26.15 -30.55
CA THR A 529 -0.33 -25.57 -31.90
C THR A 529 1.07 -25.66 -32.53
N GLY A 530 2.13 -25.73 -31.74
CA GLY A 530 3.52 -25.96 -32.13
C GLY A 530 4.00 -27.36 -31.72
N SER A 531 5.04 -27.44 -30.89
CA SER A 531 5.68 -28.71 -30.47
C SER A 531 5.27 -29.16 -29.06
N PHE A 532 5.26 -30.48 -28.84
CA PHE A 532 5.18 -31.10 -27.52
C PHE A 532 6.40 -31.99 -27.28
N GLU A 533 7.28 -31.57 -26.37
CA GLU A 533 8.53 -32.24 -26.04
C GLU A 533 8.44 -32.88 -24.65
N ASN A 534 8.27 -34.21 -24.56
CA ASN A 534 8.26 -34.90 -23.27
C ASN A 534 9.60 -35.58 -22.98
N HIS A 535 10.32 -35.08 -21.99
CA HIS A 535 11.58 -35.66 -21.47
C HIS A 535 11.43 -36.15 -20.02
N SER A 536 10.19 -36.30 -19.53
CA SER A 536 9.90 -36.62 -18.14
C SER A 536 10.41 -38.02 -17.75
N LEU A 537 10.91 -38.13 -16.53
CA LEU A 537 11.19 -39.41 -15.87
C LEU A 537 10.14 -39.74 -14.80
N GLN A 538 9.09 -38.91 -14.66
CA GLN A 538 8.11 -38.96 -13.57
C GLN A 538 6.85 -39.76 -13.95
N ASN A 539 7.04 -40.95 -14.53
CA ASN A 539 5.95 -41.78 -15.04
C ASN A 539 4.92 -42.22 -13.98
N THR A 540 5.29 -42.30 -12.70
CA THR A 540 4.38 -42.67 -11.59
C THR A 540 3.59 -41.49 -11.02
N LEU A 541 4.02 -40.25 -11.29
CA LEU A 541 3.32 -39.02 -10.91
C LEU A 541 2.46 -38.48 -12.06
N TRP A 542 2.85 -38.82 -13.29
CA TRP A 542 2.10 -38.50 -14.48
C TRP A 542 0.73 -39.18 -14.49
N ASN A 543 -0.33 -38.43 -14.76
CA ASN A 543 -1.68 -38.97 -14.85
C ASN A 543 -2.52 -38.18 -15.86
N THR A 544 -2.53 -38.63 -17.11
CA THR A 544 -3.37 -38.05 -18.19
C THR A 544 -4.22 -39.11 -18.89
N ALA A 545 -4.38 -40.29 -18.29
CA ALA A 545 -5.05 -41.44 -18.89
C ALA A 545 -6.53 -41.19 -19.23
N ASN A 546 -7.13 -40.13 -18.68
CA ASN A 546 -8.51 -39.71 -18.98
C ASN A 546 -8.61 -38.33 -19.65
N ALA A 547 -7.47 -37.70 -19.97
CA ALA A 547 -7.40 -36.38 -20.58
C ALA A 547 -7.27 -36.46 -22.12
N GLY A 548 -7.65 -35.39 -22.82
CA GLY A 548 -7.48 -35.25 -24.25
C GLY A 548 -6.25 -34.44 -24.65
N LEU A 549 -5.43 -35.00 -25.54
CA LEU A 549 -4.32 -34.30 -26.20
C LEU A 549 -4.74 -33.91 -27.62
N PHE A 550 -4.68 -32.62 -27.93
CA PHE A 550 -5.13 -32.05 -29.19
C PHE A 550 -3.94 -31.40 -29.90
N PHE A 551 -3.74 -31.76 -31.16
CA PHE A 551 -2.82 -31.05 -32.05
C PHE A 551 -3.63 -30.24 -33.05
N ASP A 552 -3.69 -28.93 -32.81
CA ASP A 552 -4.56 -27.99 -33.51
C ASP A 552 -3.86 -27.19 -34.60
N GLY A 553 -4.64 -26.61 -35.51
CA GLY A 553 -4.12 -25.86 -36.65
C GLY A 553 -3.52 -26.78 -37.72
N GLY A 554 -2.81 -26.19 -38.68
CA GLY A 554 -2.16 -26.93 -39.77
C GLY A 554 -0.64 -27.03 -39.62
N GLY A 555 -0.02 -27.85 -40.46
CA GLY A 555 1.43 -27.98 -40.58
C GLY A 555 2.05 -29.01 -39.63
N LEU A 556 3.36 -29.20 -39.79
CA LEU A 556 4.16 -30.18 -39.06
C LEU A 556 4.43 -29.75 -37.61
N LYS A 557 4.22 -30.68 -36.69
CA LYS A 557 4.43 -30.53 -35.25
C LYS A 557 5.35 -31.64 -34.75
N SER A 558 6.28 -31.32 -33.86
CA SER A 558 7.12 -32.34 -33.23
C SER A 558 6.47 -32.84 -31.94
N LEU A 559 6.42 -34.17 -31.79
CA LEU A 559 6.01 -34.86 -30.57
C LEU A 559 7.14 -35.76 -30.09
N TYR A 560 7.78 -35.41 -28.98
CA TYR A 560 8.80 -36.26 -28.37
C TYR A 560 8.15 -37.14 -27.31
N LEU A 561 8.33 -38.46 -27.45
CA LEU A 561 7.78 -39.44 -26.54
C LEU A 561 8.76 -39.75 -25.40
N ALA A 562 8.25 -39.84 -24.19
CA ALA A 562 8.96 -40.43 -23.06
C ALA A 562 8.43 -41.84 -22.75
N GLY A 563 9.14 -42.58 -21.91
CA GLY A 563 8.71 -43.89 -21.43
C GLY A 563 9.19 -45.05 -22.29
N ILE A 564 8.51 -46.18 -22.19
CA ILE A 564 8.94 -47.44 -22.81
C ILE A 564 7.82 -48.07 -23.65
N ASP A 565 8.21 -48.76 -24.73
CA ASP A 565 7.34 -49.64 -25.51
C ASP A 565 7.15 -50.97 -24.77
N GLU A 566 6.03 -51.10 -24.08
CA GLU A 566 5.54 -52.32 -23.41
C GLU A 566 4.80 -53.26 -24.38
N GLY A 567 4.83 -52.98 -25.69
CA GLY A 567 4.05 -53.72 -26.67
C GLY A 567 2.56 -53.39 -26.59
N ALA A 568 1.75 -54.25 -27.22
CA ALA A 568 0.28 -54.23 -27.16
C ALA A 568 -0.23 -54.75 -25.80
N SER A 569 0.21 -54.13 -24.71
CA SER A 569 0.00 -54.52 -23.33
C SER A 569 -0.79 -53.45 -22.56
N PRO A 570 -1.71 -53.83 -21.64
CA PRO A 570 -2.37 -52.87 -20.76
C PRO A 570 -1.38 -52.11 -19.86
N PHE A 571 -0.20 -52.68 -19.58
CA PHE A 571 0.81 -52.03 -18.76
C PHE A 571 1.35 -50.75 -19.37
N GLY A 572 1.32 -50.60 -20.70
CA GLY A 572 1.73 -49.37 -21.35
C GLY A 572 0.83 -48.16 -21.07
N PHE A 573 -0.40 -48.38 -20.59
CA PHE A 573 -1.35 -47.33 -20.22
C PHE A 573 -1.21 -46.85 -18.77
N THR A 574 -0.46 -47.58 -17.94
CA THR A 574 -0.33 -47.30 -16.49
C THR A 574 1.13 -47.05 -16.13
N ASN A 575 1.41 -46.01 -15.32
CA ASN A 575 2.78 -45.64 -14.95
C ASN A 575 3.69 -45.48 -16.17
N ASN A 576 3.14 -44.90 -17.23
CA ASN A 576 3.80 -44.50 -18.45
C ASN A 576 3.25 -43.11 -18.82
N PHE A 577 3.51 -42.60 -20.03
CA PHE A 577 3.07 -41.27 -20.46
C PHE A 577 1.82 -41.32 -21.35
N ALA A 578 0.83 -42.11 -20.93
CA ALA A 578 -0.38 -42.38 -21.71
C ALA A 578 -1.42 -41.25 -21.63
N PHE A 579 -2.18 -41.07 -22.71
CA PHE A 579 -3.31 -40.12 -22.77
C PHE A 579 -4.64 -40.84 -23.00
N GLY A 580 -5.73 -40.27 -22.48
CA GLY A 580 -7.08 -40.79 -22.73
C GLY A 580 -7.51 -40.61 -24.19
N SER A 581 -7.01 -39.58 -24.86
CA SER A 581 -7.22 -39.46 -26.29
C SER A 581 -6.15 -38.62 -26.98
N LEU A 582 -5.93 -38.90 -28.26
CA LEU A 582 -5.15 -38.08 -29.18
C LEU A 582 -6.05 -37.61 -30.32
N PHE A 583 -6.15 -36.30 -30.50
CA PHE A 583 -6.86 -35.66 -31.59
C PHE A 583 -5.86 -34.98 -32.53
N LEU A 584 -5.95 -35.30 -33.82
CA LEU A 584 -5.19 -34.64 -34.87
C LEU A 584 -6.13 -33.85 -35.78
N ALA A 585 -6.04 -32.52 -35.72
CA ALA A 585 -6.86 -31.63 -36.54
C ALA A 585 -6.59 -31.84 -38.04
N GLN A 586 -7.54 -31.50 -38.90
CA GLN A 586 -7.37 -31.66 -40.35
C GLN A 586 -6.24 -30.74 -40.85
N GLY A 587 -5.25 -31.32 -41.54
CA GLY A 587 -4.09 -30.59 -42.03
C GLY A 587 -2.95 -30.43 -41.02
N ALA A 588 -3.09 -30.94 -39.79
CA ALA A 588 -1.98 -31.12 -38.88
C ALA A 588 -1.18 -32.38 -39.26
N GLU A 589 0.14 -32.28 -39.16
CA GLU A 589 1.10 -33.37 -39.35
C GLU A 589 1.91 -33.57 -38.06
N LEU A 590 2.25 -34.81 -37.73
CA LEU A 590 3.04 -35.17 -36.55
C LEU A 590 4.35 -35.82 -36.97
N ASN A 591 5.47 -35.27 -36.48
CA ASN A 591 6.76 -35.93 -36.46
C ASN A 591 7.03 -36.44 -35.05
N ILE A 592 7.00 -37.75 -34.87
CA ILE A 592 7.16 -38.41 -33.58
C ILE A 592 8.61 -38.83 -33.41
N LEU A 593 9.19 -38.37 -32.32
CA LEU A 593 10.60 -38.53 -31.98
C LEU A 593 10.73 -39.18 -30.60
N ASP A 594 11.88 -39.79 -30.31
CA ASP A 594 12.18 -40.23 -28.95
C ASP A 594 12.68 -39.05 -28.12
N GLY A 595 11.99 -38.78 -27.02
CA GLY A 595 12.36 -37.81 -26.00
C GLY A 595 13.25 -38.41 -24.90
N ASN A 596 13.48 -39.72 -24.92
CA ASN A 596 14.37 -40.38 -23.96
C ASN A 596 15.86 -40.23 -24.36
N ALA A 597 16.74 -40.44 -23.38
CA ALA A 597 18.17 -40.56 -23.63
C ALA A 597 18.54 -41.89 -24.33
N THR A 598 17.70 -42.92 -24.21
CA THR A 598 17.87 -44.22 -24.87
C THR A 598 16.63 -44.53 -25.71
N PRO A 599 16.78 -44.76 -27.04
CA PRO A 599 15.68 -45.14 -27.92
C PRO A 599 14.84 -46.30 -27.41
N GLY A 600 13.52 -46.12 -27.38
CA GLY A 600 12.59 -47.20 -27.02
C GLY A 600 11.18 -46.78 -26.59
N ALA A 601 10.75 -45.54 -26.83
CA ALA A 601 9.42 -45.09 -26.46
C ALA A 601 8.32 -45.66 -27.39
N ALA A 602 7.08 -45.68 -26.87
CA ALA A 602 5.87 -45.79 -27.66
C ALA A 602 4.77 -44.90 -27.06
N MET A 603 3.81 -44.51 -27.89
CA MET A 603 2.67 -43.72 -27.44
C MET A 603 1.49 -44.63 -27.12
N TYR A 604 0.88 -44.44 -25.96
CA TYR A 604 -0.32 -45.17 -25.54
C TYR A 604 -1.49 -44.19 -25.43
N VAL A 605 -2.53 -44.43 -26.22
CA VAL A 605 -3.75 -43.61 -26.23
C VAL A 605 -4.98 -44.48 -26.18
N GLU A 606 -5.97 -44.16 -25.35
CA GLU A 606 -7.20 -44.94 -25.34
C GLU A 606 -7.95 -44.71 -26.68
N GLN A 607 -8.25 -43.46 -27.02
CA GLN A 607 -8.91 -43.09 -28.28
C GLN A 607 -8.01 -42.30 -29.24
N LEU A 608 -7.96 -42.67 -30.52
CA LEU A 608 -7.29 -41.92 -31.58
C LEU A 608 -8.33 -41.30 -32.52
N ASN A 609 -8.39 -39.98 -32.57
CA ASN A 609 -9.28 -39.23 -33.45
C ASN A 609 -8.49 -38.50 -34.54
N LEU A 610 -8.71 -38.92 -35.79
CA LEU A 610 -8.15 -38.29 -36.98
C LEU A 610 -9.26 -37.56 -37.71
N ALA A 611 -9.22 -36.23 -37.73
CA ALA A 611 -10.25 -35.41 -38.38
C ALA A 611 -10.38 -35.71 -39.89
N GLY A 612 -9.29 -36.10 -40.55
CA GLY A 612 -9.25 -36.58 -41.94
C GLY A 612 -9.52 -38.08 -42.12
N GLY A 613 -9.93 -38.78 -41.05
CA GLY A 613 -10.11 -40.24 -41.03
C GLY A 613 -8.82 -41.02 -41.25
N VAL A 614 -8.93 -42.30 -41.64
CA VAL A 614 -7.78 -43.22 -41.82
C VAL A 614 -6.74 -42.68 -42.80
N SER A 615 -7.14 -41.89 -43.80
CA SER A 615 -6.21 -41.31 -44.77
C SER A 615 -5.18 -40.38 -44.14
N GLN A 616 -5.49 -39.80 -42.98
CA GLN A 616 -4.60 -38.90 -42.25
C GLN A 616 -3.43 -39.64 -41.55
N LEU A 617 -3.42 -40.98 -41.53
CA LEU A 617 -2.26 -41.72 -41.04
C LEU A 617 -0.98 -41.41 -41.84
N SER A 618 -1.10 -40.98 -43.11
CA SER A 618 0.06 -40.52 -43.88
C SER A 618 0.66 -39.20 -43.38
N SER A 619 -0.06 -38.48 -42.50
CA SER A 619 0.40 -37.25 -41.85
C SER A 619 1.08 -37.53 -40.49
N ILE A 620 1.31 -38.80 -40.14
CA ILE A 620 2.02 -39.19 -38.93
C ILE A 620 3.33 -39.87 -39.36
N HIS A 621 4.44 -39.18 -39.11
CA HIS A 621 5.81 -39.63 -39.36
C HIS A 621 6.39 -40.12 -38.03
N SER A 622 6.64 -41.43 -37.90
CA SER A 622 7.11 -42.06 -36.67
C SER A 622 7.90 -43.33 -36.96
N ASP A 623 9.09 -43.43 -36.39
CA ASP A 623 9.84 -44.68 -36.24
C ASP A 623 9.32 -45.52 -35.05
N TYR A 624 8.44 -44.93 -34.21
CA TYR A 624 7.93 -45.47 -32.96
C TYR A 624 6.47 -45.92 -33.06
N ASN A 625 6.07 -46.84 -32.18
CA ASN A 625 4.73 -47.40 -32.18
C ASN A 625 3.72 -46.51 -31.46
N ILE A 626 2.48 -46.54 -31.94
CA ILE A 626 1.31 -45.95 -31.28
C ILE A 626 0.32 -47.07 -30.99
N TYR A 627 -0.12 -47.20 -29.74
CA TYR A 627 -1.10 -48.18 -29.32
C TYR A 627 -2.45 -47.52 -29.03
N TYR A 628 -3.52 -48.09 -29.56
CA TYR A 628 -4.89 -47.64 -29.33
C TYR A 628 -5.80 -48.75 -28.81
N ASN A 629 -6.88 -48.40 -28.11
CA ASN A 629 -7.87 -49.38 -27.64
C ASN A 629 -8.93 -49.68 -28.71
N PRO A 630 -8.95 -50.86 -29.34
CA PRO A 630 -9.89 -51.17 -30.42
C PRO A 630 -11.34 -51.35 -29.94
N ALA A 631 -11.57 -51.48 -28.62
CA ALA A 631 -12.90 -51.70 -28.05
C ALA A 631 -13.71 -50.40 -27.92
N LEU A 632 -13.07 -49.24 -27.98
CA LEU A 632 -13.76 -47.95 -27.90
C LEU A 632 -14.48 -47.62 -29.20
N ALA A 633 -15.74 -47.17 -29.10
CA ALA A 633 -16.55 -46.80 -30.26
C ALA A 633 -15.88 -45.71 -31.13
N GLY A 634 -15.14 -44.78 -30.50
CA GLY A 634 -14.37 -43.76 -31.20
C GLY A 634 -13.28 -44.31 -32.13
N ASN A 635 -12.82 -45.55 -31.91
CA ASN A 635 -11.80 -46.22 -32.73
C ASN A 635 -12.38 -47.22 -33.74
N ALA A 636 -13.70 -47.37 -33.84
CA ALA A 636 -14.33 -48.36 -34.71
C ALA A 636 -13.92 -48.22 -36.19
N TYR A 637 -13.61 -47.00 -36.63
CA TYR A 637 -13.15 -46.71 -38.00
C TYR A 637 -11.77 -47.31 -38.32
N LEU A 638 -10.96 -47.63 -37.29
CA LEU A 638 -9.67 -48.30 -37.43
C LEU A 638 -9.80 -49.83 -37.60
N LEU A 639 -11.00 -50.38 -37.39
CA LEU A 639 -11.34 -51.80 -37.57
C LEU A 639 -10.46 -52.78 -36.76
N GLY A 640 -9.82 -52.32 -35.68
CA GLY A 640 -8.89 -53.13 -34.88
C GLY A 640 -7.64 -53.59 -35.64
N LYS A 641 -7.29 -52.92 -36.75
CA LYS A 641 -6.16 -53.29 -37.61
C LYS A 641 -4.86 -52.63 -37.16
N THR A 642 -3.75 -53.15 -37.70
CA THR A 642 -2.43 -52.54 -37.67
C THR A 642 -2.20 -51.74 -38.94
N TYR A 643 -1.62 -50.54 -38.82
CA TYR A 643 -1.25 -49.67 -39.92
C TYR A 643 0.23 -49.30 -39.82
N ALA A 644 0.93 -49.29 -40.95
CA ALA A 644 2.29 -48.76 -41.01
C ALA A 644 2.26 -47.24 -40.98
N LEU A 645 3.16 -46.64 -40.20
CA LEU A 645 3.41 -45.21 -40.17
C LEU A 645 4.61 -44.89 -41.08
N ASP A 646 4.65 -43.66 -41.59
CA ASP A 646 5.81 -43.19 -42.35
C ASP A 646 7.02 -43.08 -41.40
N GLY A 647 8.16 -43.71 -41.69
CA GLY A 647 9.29 -43.83 -40.75
C GLY A 647 9.54 -45.26 -40.23
N GLY A 648 8.52 -46.11 -40.22
CA GLY A 648 8.65 -47.55 -39.95
C GLY A 648 8.05 -48.03 -38.63
N GLY A 649 7.50 -47.12 -37.82
CA GLY A 649 6.63 -47.44 -36.69
C GLY A 649 5.27 -47.98 -37.11
N LEU A 650 4.50 -48.48 -36.14
CA LEU A 650 3.17 -49.05 -36.37
C LEU A 650 2.11 -48.40 -35.47
N LEU A 651 0.93 -48.16 -36.02
CA LEU A 651 -0.30 -47.97 -35.24
C LEU A 651 -0.91 -49.34 -34.98
N MET A 652 -1.01 -49.76 -33.71
CA MET A 652 -1.45 -51.10 -33.31
C MET A 652 -2.58 -51.06 -32.29
N ALA A 653 -3.49 -52.03 -32.39
CA ALA A 653 -4.48 -52.26 -31.35
C ALA A 653 -3.79 -52.89 -30.12
N ALA A 654 -3.85 -52.21 -28.98
CA ALA A 654 -3.58 -52.80 -27.68
C ALA A 654 -4.92 -53.12 -27.02
N VAL A 655 -5.06 -54.26 -26.36
CA VAL A 655 -6.29 -54.63 -25.66
C VAL A 655 -6.07 -54.32 -24.18
N PRO A 656 -6.64 -53.22 -23.63
CA PRO A 656 -6.78 -53.10 -22.19
C PRO A 656 -7.66 -54.27 -21.74
N GLU A 657 -7.18 -55.07 -20.79
CA GLU A 657 -7.94 -56.26 -20.41
C GLU A 657 -9.34 -55.87 -19.92
N PRO A 658 -10.41 -56.58 -20.35
CA PRO A 658 -11.71 -56.40 -19.73
C PRO A 658 -11.63 -56.77 -18.24
N GLU A 659 -12.56 -56.25 -17.43
CA GLU A 659 -12.75 -56.52 -15.98
C GLU A 659 -12.84 -58.02 -15.58
N THR A 660 -12.67 -58.94 -16.53
CA THR A 660 -12.70 -60.39 -16.42
C THR A 660 -11.68 -60.95 -15.43
N TYR A 661 -10.50 -60.35 -15.22
CA TYR A 661 -9.55 -60.81 -14.21
C TYR A 661 -9.96 -60.44 -12.78
N ALA A 662 -10.62 -59.29 -12.60
CA ALA A 662 -11.26 -58.95 -11.32
C ALA A 662 -12.40 -59.94 -11.01
N MET A 663 -13.17 -60.33 -12.02
CA MET A 663 -14.21 -61.37 -11.92
C MET A 663 -13.63 -62.79 -11.68
N LEU A 664 -12.48 -63.13 -12.28
CA LEU A 664 -11.79 -64.41 -12.06
C LEU A 664 -11.20 -64.48 -10.65
N LEU A 665 -10.60 -63.41 -10.15
CA LEU A 665 -10.07 -63.32 -8.78
C LEU A 665 -11.19 -63.31 -7.73
N ALA A 666 -12.31 -62.64 -8.00
CA ALA A 666 -13.53 -62.74 -7.20
C ALA A 666 -14.10 -64.18 -7.20
N GLY A 667 -14.13 -64.84 -8.37
CA GLY A 667 -14.54 -66.24 -8.50
C GLY A 667 -13.65 -67.21 -7.71
N LEU A 668 -12.33 -67.01 -7.75
CA LEU A 668 -11.36 -67.82 -7.01
C LEU A 668 -11.41 -67.58 -5.50
N SER A 669 -11.71 -66.36 -5.05
CA SER A 669 -11.88 -66.06 -3.63
C SER A 669 -13.20 -66.61 -3.06
N VAL A 670 -14.27 -66.67 -3.86
CA VAL A 670 -15.52 -67.40 -3.52
C VAL A 670 -15.29 -68.92 -3.46
N LEU A 671 -14.51 -69.49 -4.39
CA LEU A 671 -14.11 -70.90 -4.37
C LEU A 671 -13.25 -71.24 -3.14
N GLY A 672 -12.31 -70.36 -2.76
CA GLY A 672 -11.52 -70.47 -1.55
C GLY A 672 -12.38 -70.47 -0.27
N PHE A 673 -13.39 -69.61 -0.20
CA PHE A 673 -14.35 -69.59 0.91
C PHE A 673 -15.23 -70.85 0.96
N ALA A 674 -15.65 -71.38 -0.19
CA ALA A 674 -16.44 -72.61 -0.27
C ALA A 674 -15.64 -73.86 0.15
N ILE A 675 -14.36 -73.94 -0.21
CA ILE A 675 -13.45 -75.03 0.19
C ILE A 675 -13.18 -74.95 1.70
N ARG A 676 -12.95 -73.76 2.26
CA ARG A 676 -12.74 -73.54 3.71
C ARG A 676 -13.99 -73.89 4.54
N ARG A 677 -15.19 -73.65 4.01
CA ARG A 677 -16.47 -74.02 4.64
C ARG A 677 -16.72 -75.54 4.64
N ARG A 678 -16.24 -76.26 3.62
CA ARG A 678 -16.27 -77.74 3.57
C ARG A 678 -15.33 -78.37 4.61
N GLU A 679 -14.15 -77.80 4.84
CA GLU A 679 -13.22 -78.31 5.87
C GLU A 679 -13.68 -78.02 7.31
N GLN A 680 -14.30 -76.86 7.58
CA GLN A 680 -14.87 -76.56 8.90
C GLN A 680 -16.06 -77.46 9.26
N ASN A 681 -16.89 -77.83 8.29
CA ASN A 681 -17.98 -78.79 8.52
C ASN A 681 -17.47 -80.22 8.74
N ARG A 682 -16.38 -80.62 8.07
CA ARG A 682 -15.74 -81.93 8.28
C ARG A 682 -15.07 -82.04 9.66
N LYS A 683 -14.57 -80.95 10.24
CA LYS A 683 -14.04 -80.91 11.62
C LYS A 683 -15.12 -80.86 12.70
N ARG A 684 -16.36 -80.46 12.39
CA ARG A 684 -17.49 -80.50 13.33
C ARG A 684 -18.14 -81.89 13.45
N LEU A 685 -18.01 -82.75 12.45
CA LEU A 685 -18.57 -84.11 12.50
C LEU A 685 -17.74 -85.11 13.32
N ASN A 686 -16.45 -84.85 13.57
CA ASN A 686 -15.55 -85.75 14.33
C ASN A 686 -15.47 -85.41 15.84
N ARG A 687 -16.49 -84.76 16.42
CA ARG A 687 -16.52 -84.36 17.84
C ARG A 687 -17.68 -84.96 18.64
N PHE A 688 -18.29 -86.01 18.11
CA PHE A 688 -19.18 -86.92 18.82
C PHE A 688 -18.77 -88.35 18.46
N ASP A 689 -17.71 -88.82 19.10
CA ASP A 689 -17.47 -90.22 19.50
C ASP A 689 -16.52 -90.19 20.71
#